data_AF-A0A6J6NCM0-F1
#
_entry.id   AF-A0A6J6NCM0-F1
#
_cell.length_a   1.000
_cell.length_b   1.000
_cell.length_c   1.000
_cell.angle_alpha   90.00
_cell.angle_beta   90.00
_cell.angle_gamma   90.00
#
_symmetry.space_group_name_H-M   'P 1'
#
loop_
_entity.id
_entity.type
_entity.pdbx_description
1 polymer ?
#
loop_
_entity_poly.entity_id
_entity_poly.type
_entity_poly.pdbx_seq_one_letter_code
_entity_poly.pdbx_strand_id
1 'polypeptide(L)'
;MIRKRLTKYVVAALTVLLTSLGLTAITPAGALDGSKFDPGLIISDSVFFDFGTMTVAEIQRFLESQVPVCKSGTTGMPCLRNYRTDTPEKTADPGKCAYMPAQKDISAATIIYNIARACGINPRVLLVTLQKEQGLVQASIPSPYMYRAAMGYGCPDSDPGICGKVWTGLFNQLYKAAGQFQWYGDPNGSFTYLRPGREVSISYHPDASRNCGKKTFTLKSQATANLYYYTPFVPNTAALNNLRGTGDSCSAYGNRNFWRYYWDWFGSPLGGGFLLKSSTSDTYFISNDIKYPLADPALVTELAPLGPLGEISKEYLDSFPTGTPMTRLIKTAPVSGVSTYYFVSSGKKYLVASCDQATNLGLDCNAAITLTQVQLDALPTGAFRPDITGIVKSIPVAPATASYYMVNASKKYPVDCGKAPLLGFSCTAAPAWDDSKLNALATVRLGVTGLGISALMNLDDGSRVIIQAGKKREVLDDASLTAAGVGPTAPSPLKLKDFSYLPWGAPIAVDGSLFVNRALKREGVIVNGNYFDIDPVTRAEIDFTKLFRQTPGSLGADGLSAIPNTASIKTLVVDARSQHWLLNADGKTKVDDSTNWITAASPVTNELADKFPTLEQTITGFNFVQVKGQKTVYLLKDGIIRATYNAADRDVLDVGMNSTAPVMVTVSGLASIPKGVMVLPAGLVVKNKQTGIVGLIDGASRIVTIAETSMAVTLPEPRALTNLQLIGYQDQEVLSSYKVSCAGLKYIVANSLLHEAQVAVAKDLPGKTTPLSDASCALLTITDQSMGHYVGERITDPKTNKLTYKAYKIIKGKRYPFKNMAAYKKDNLTEPPLIWVDQTFLRNLPLGNEIGGETVDPKPDPKPTPKPKQYTIVAGDSLSSIAIKFNTTVSKIMTLNNIVNADRIRIGQVLKLP
;
A
#
# COMPACT_ATOMS: atom_id res chain seq x y z
N MET A 1 -45.24 58.77 10.58
CA MET A 1 -43.93 58.20 10.15
C MET A 1 -43.78 56.68 10.38
N ILE A 2 -44.83 55.93 10.75
CA ILE A 2 -44.73 54.49 11.07
C ILE A 2 -45.03 53.57 9.85
N ARG A 3 -45.81 54.05 8.85
CA ARG A 3 -46.14 53.26 7.64
C ARG A 3 -45.00 53.07 6.63
N LYS A 4 -43.97 53.92 6.61
CA LYS A 4 -42.84 53.80 5.65
C LYS A 4 -41.70 52.88 6.13
N ARG A 5 -41.66 52.51 7.42
CA ARG A 5 -40.65 51.58 7.95
C ARG A 5 -41.09 50.12 7.85
N LEU A 6 -42.39 49.80 7.96
CA LEU A 6 -42.88 48.42 7.81
C LEU A 6 -42.69 47.86 6.38
N THR A 7 -42.85 48.68 5.34
CA THR A 7 -42.71 48.23 3.95
C THR A 7 -41.26 47.87 3.58
N LYS A 8 -40.26 48.49 4.24
CA LYS A 8 -38.85 48.15 4.02
C LYS A 8 -38.45 46.82 4.67
N TYR A 9 -39.04 46.44 5.81
CA TYR A 9 -38.73 45.17 6.47
C TYR A 9 -39.43 43.97 5.83
N VAL A 10 -40.64 44.13 5.26
CA VAL A 10 -41.32 43.04 4.52
C VAL A 10 -40.65 42.75 3.18
N VAL A 11 -40.15 43.78 2.47
CA VAL A 11 -39.41 43.60 1.21
C VAL A 11 -38.01 43.03 1.45
N ALA A 12 -37.34 43.41 2.55
CA ALA A 12 -36.05 42.85 2.94
C ALA A 12 -36.16 41.39 3.43
N ALA A 13 -37.24 41.04 4.15
CA ALA A 13 -37.49 39.65 4.57
C ALA A 13 -37.81 38.73 3.38
N LEU A 14 -38.54 39.21 2.35
CA LEU A 14 -38.77 38.42 1.13
C LEU A 14 -37.49 38.25 0.28
N THR A 15 -36.57 39.23 0.27
CA THR A 15 -35.32 39.10 -0.49
C THR A 15 -34.29 38.21 0.21
N VAL A 16 -34.32 38.08 1.54
CA VAL A 16 -33.47 37.14 2.29
C VAL A 16 -34.04 35.71 2.31
N LEU A 17 -35.36 35.54 2.15
CA LEU A 17 -35.98 34.21 1.99
C LEU A 17 -35.78 33.63 0.57
N LEU A 18 -35.57 34.47 -0.45
CA LEU A 18 -35.22 34.02 -1.81
C LEU A 18 -33.74 33.70 -2.01
N THR A 19 -32.85 34.10 -1.09
CA THR A 19 -31.40 33.79 -1.17
C THR A 19 -30.99 32.56 -0.35
N SER A 20 -31.90 31.97 0.43
CA SER A 20 -31.68 30.72 1.19
C SER A 20 -32.21 29.45 0.47
N LEU A 21 -32.92 29.62 -0.64
CA LEU A 21 -33.14 28.57 -1.63
C LEU A 21 -32.22 28.90 -2.80
N GLY A 22 -31.15 28.13 -2.99
CA GLY A 22 -30.21 28.31 -4.08
C GLY A 22 -30.86 28.15 -5.46
N LEU A 23 -31.61 29.15 -5.91
CA LEU A 23 -31.96 29.32 -7.31
C LEU A 23 -30.72 29.84 -8.02
N THR A 24 -29.91 28.90 -8.50
CA THR A 24 -29.05 29.15 -9.65
C THR A 24 -29.89 29.83 -10.72
N ALA A 25 -29.46 31.00 -11.20
CA ALA A 25 -30.04 31.63 -12.36
C ALA A 25 -30.07 30.61 -13.51
N ILE A 26 -31.26 30.15 -13.87
CA ILE A 26 -31.50 29.29 -15.03
C ILE A 26 -31.07 30.13 -16.23
N THR A 27 -29.96 29.77 -16.86
CA THR A 27 -29.66 30.26 -18.21
C THR A 27 -30.88 29.94 -19.08
N PRO A 28 -31.46 30.90 -19.83
CA PRO A 28 -32.61 30.59 -20.66
C PRO A 28 -32.19 29.47 -21.62
N ALA A 29 -32.86 28.32 -21.51
CA ALA A 29 -32.70 27.22 -22.45
C ALA A 29 -32.91 27.78 -23.86
N GLY A 30 -31.93 27.60 -24.75
CA GLY A 30 -32.03 28.06 -26.13
C GLY A 30 -33.34 27.56 -26.75
N ALA A 31 -34.09 28.47 -27.37
CA ALA A 31 -35.37 28.18 -27.99
C ALA A 31 -35.27 26.94 -28.91
N LEU A 32 -36.28 26.08 -28.90
CA LEU A 32 -36.37 24.95 -29.82
C LEU A 32 -36.28 25.44 -31.27
N ASP A 33 -35.31 24.93 -32.02
CA ASP A 33 -35.09 25.24 -33.43
C ASP A 33 -35.12 23.96 -34.28
N GLY A 34 -35.43 24.09 -35.57
CA GLY A 34 -35.63 22.96 -36.47
C GLY A 34 -34.37 22.14 -36.76
N SER A 35 -33.17 22.63 -36.46
CA SER A 35 -31.93 21.89 -36.67
C SER A 35 -31.77 20.69 -35.72
N LYS A 36 -32.49 20.71 -34.60
CA LYS A 36 -32.54 19.60 -33.62
C LYS A 36 -33.43 18.44 -34.05
N PHE A 37 -34.16 18.57 -35.16
CA PHE A 37 -35.00 17.49 -35.69
C PHE A 37 -34.15 16.46 -36.44
N ASP A 38 -33.98 15.28 -35.87
CA ASP A 38 -33.38 14.13 -36.54
C ASP A 38 -34.48 13.25 -37.17
N PRO A 39 -34.57 13.14 -38.51
CA PRO A 39 -35.59 12.32 -39.14
C PRO A 39 -35.45 10.83 -38.81
N GLY A 40 -34.26 10.37 -38.42
CA GLY A 40 -34.00 8.99 -38.00
C GLY A 40 -34.27 8.72 -36.52
N LEU A 41 -34.41 9.77 -35.69
CA LEU A 41 -34.63 9.69 -34.25
C LEU A 41 -35.55 10.82 -33.77
N ILE A 42 -36.82 10.74 -34.16
CA ILE A 42 -37.85 11.70 -33.75
C ILE A 42 -38.10 11.61 -32.24
N ILE A 43 -38.11 10.38 -31.71
CA ILE A 43 -38.30 10.06 -30.30
C ILE A 43 -37.58 8.74 -29.99
N SER A 44 -36.96 8.64 -28.81
CA SER A 44 -36.28 7.40 -28.40
C SER A 44 -37.27 6.35 -27.91
N ASP A 45 -36.92 5.07 -28.04
CA ASP A 45 -37.74 3.95 -27.54
C ASP A 45 -37.96 4.06 -26.03
N SER A 46 -36.92 4.45 -25.30
CA SER A 46 -36.94 4.71 -23.86
C SER A 46 -37.96 5.76 -23.43
N VAL A 47 -38.31 6.71 -24.30
CA VAL A 47 -39.33 7.72 -24.02
C VAL A 47 -40.68 7.25 -24.52
N PHE A 48 -40.75 6.70 -25.74
CA PHE A 48 -42.02 6.40 -26.38
C PHE A 48 -42.82 5.30 -25.66
N PHE A 49 -42.12 4.30 -25.13
CA PHE A 49 -42.72 3.14 -24.47
C PHE A 49 -42.77 3.27 -22.93
N ASP A 50 -42.29 4.39 -22.36
CA ASP A 50 -42.33 4.62 -20.92
C ASP A 50 -43.75 4.93 -20.42
N PHE A 51 -44.51 3.86 -20.18
CA PHE A 51 -45.90 3.92 -19.71
C PHE A 51 -46.05 4.48 -18.28
N GLY A 52 -44.96 4.65 -17.52
CA GLY A 52 -44.98 5.07 -16.12
C GLY A 52 -44.75 6.57 -15.88
N THR A 53 -44.56 7.38 -16.92
CA THR A 53 -44.13 8.79 -16.76
C THR A 53 -45.13 9.77 -16.13
N MET A 54 -46.41 9.41 -16.04
CA MET A 54 -47.45 10.26 -15.45
C MET A 54 -48.50 9.45 -14.69
N THR A 55 -48.82 9.88 -13.48
CA THR A 55 -49.97 9.44 -12.70
C THR A 55 -51.27 10.06 -13.23
N VAL A 56 -52.43 9.48 -12.85
CA VAL A 56 -53.75 10.07 -13.16
C VAL A 56 -53.84 11.54 -12.74
N ALA A 57 -53.32 11.88 -11.55
CA ALA A 57 -53.34 13.24 -11.03
C ALA A 57 -52.45 14.20 -11.86
N GLU A 58 -51.30 13.72 -12.35
CA GLU A 58 -50.42 14.52 -13.21
C GLU A 58 -51.01 14.73 -14.61
N ILE A 59 -51.63 13.69 -15.18
CA ILE A 59 -52.35 13.82 -16.46
C ILE A 59 -53.49 14.82 -16.29
N GLN A 60 -54.27 14.72 -15.21
CA GLN A 60 -55.34 15.66 -14.92
C GLN A 60 -54.79 17.09 -14.80
N ARG A 61 -53.77 17.33 -13.97
CA ARG A 61 -53.13 18.65 -13.83
C ARG A 61 -52.58 19.19 -15.16
N PHE A 62 -52.03 18.33 -16.01
CA PHE A 62 -51.58 18.72 -17.34
C PHE A 62 -52.75 19.16 -18.23
N LEU A 63 -53.84 18.39 -18.29
CA LEU A 63 -55.02 18.77 -19.06
C LEU A 63 -55.63 20.10 -18.56
N GLU A 64 -55.60 20.32 -17.24
CA GLU A 64 -56.06 21.57 -16.62
C GLU A 64 -55.18 22.77 -16.98
N SER A 65 -53.86 22.57 -17.10
CA SER A 65 -52.92 23.63 -17.48
C SER A 65 -53.02 24.00 -18.96
N GLN A 66 -53.35 23.04 -19.83
CA GLN A 66 -53.54 23.28 -21.27
C GLN A 66 -54.82 24.06 -21.57
N VAL A 67 -55.88 23.86 -20.78
CA VAL A 67 -57.15 24.60 -20.94
C VAL A 67 -57.63 25.10 -19.56
N PRO A 68 -57.11 26.24 -19.06
CA PRO A 68 -57.49 26.78 -17.75
C PRO A 68 -58.97 27.16 -17.66
N VAL A 69 -59.55 27.63 -18.78
CA VAL A 69 -60.95 28.04 -18.89
C VAL A 69 -61.65 27.19 -19.94
N CYS A 70 -62.60 26.38 -19.49
CA CYS A 70 -63.49 25.61 -20.35
C CYS A 70 -64.73 26.42 -20.71
N LYS A 71 -65.00 26.55 -22.00
CA LYS A 71 -66.18 27.25 -22.49
C LYS A 71 -67.29 26.23 -22.70
N SER A 72 -68.39 26.40 -21.97
CA SER A 72 -69.60 25.62 -22.14
C SER A 72 -70.32 26.09 -23.41
N GLY A 73 -70.34 25.29 -24.46
CA GLY A 73 -71.15 25.55 -25.66
C GLY A 73 -72.44 24.72 -25.63
N THR A 74 -73.54 25.26 -26.16
CA THR A 74 -74.83 24.56 -26.31
C THR A 74 -74.81 23.38 -27.30
N THR A 75 -73.71 23.18 -28.04
CA THR A 75 -73.51 22.12 -29.04
C THR A 75 -72.17 21.37 -28.90
N GLY A 76 -71.39 21.66 -27.84
CA GLY A 76 -70.02 21.16 -27.66
C GLY A 76 -69.91 19.99 -26.68
N MET A 77 -68.95 19.09 -26.92
CA MET A 77 -68.53 18.10 -25.93
C MET A 77 -67.79 18.79 -24.78
N PRO A 78 -67.75 18.23 -23.55
CA PRO A 78 -66.95 18.82 -22.48
C PRO A 78 -65.47 18.86 -22.90
N CYS A 79 -64.71 19.82 -22.37
CA CYS A 79 -63.24 19.82 -22.48
C CYS A 79 -62.67 18.48 -22.03
N LEU A 80 -61.53 18.07 -22.59
CA LEU A 80 -60.88 16.81 -22.22
C LEU A 80 -60.61 16.72 -20.70
N ARG A 81 -60.21 17.84 -20.06
CA ARG A 81 -60.03 17.92 -18.59
C ARG A 81 -61.27 17.62 -17.75
N ASN A 82 -62.48 17.81 -18.31
CA ASN A 82 -63.76 17.61 -17.63
C ASN A 82 -64.54 16.40 -18.20
N TYR A 83 -63.98 15.70 -19.19
CA TYR A 83 -64.65 14.58 -19.85
C TYR A 83 -64.67 13.36 -18.93
N ARG A 84 -65.84 12.72 -18.84
CA ARG A 84 -66.07 11.46 -18.13
C ARG A 84 -66.96 10.55 -18.96
N THR A 85 -66.70 9.24 -18.90
CA THR A 85 -67.50 8.22 -19.59
C THR A 85 -67.30 6.86 -18.94
N ASP A 86 -68.22 5.94 -19.21
CA ASP A 86 -68.00 4.51 -18.99
C ASP A 86 -67.02 3.96 -20.03
N THR A 87 -66.18 3.01 -19.64
CA THR A 87 -65.28 2.26 -20.52
C THR A 87 -65.62 0.77 -20.51
N PRO A 88 -65.67 0.10 -21.68
CA PRO A 88 -65.97 -1.32 -21.76
C PRO A 88 -64.78 -2.17 -21.29
N GLU A 89 -65.08 -3.41 -20.93
CA GLU A 89 -64.05 -4.44 -20.75
C GLU A 89 -63.35 -4.74 -22.08
N LYS A 90 -62.04 -5.02 -22.02
CA LYS A 90 -61.22 -5.50 -23.13
C LYS A 90 -60.38 -6.69 -22.69
N THR A 91 -60.54 -7.80 -23.40
CA THR A 91 -59.63 -8.94 -23.29
C THR A 91 -58.23 -8.54 -23.76
N ALA A 92 -57.20 -9.23 -23.24
CA ALA A 92 -55.84 -9.03 -23.72
C ALA A 92 -55.75 -9.31 -25.24
N ASP A 93 -55.05 -8.43 -25.95
CA ASP A 93 -54.72 -8.53 -27.37
C ASP A 93 -53.21 -8.78 -27.46
N PRO A 94 -52.76 -10.04 -27.71
CA PRO A 94 -51.35 -10.42 -27.69
C PRO A 94 -50.50 -9.52 -28.60
N GLY A 95 -49.38 -9.01 -28.06
CA GLY A 95 -48.49 -8.09 -28.77
C GLY A 95 -49.01 -6.65 -28.89
N LYS A 96 -50.16 -6.31 -28.26
CA LYS A 96 -50.74 -4.96 -28.34
C LYS A 96 -51.09 -4.35 -26.99
N CYS A 97 -52.05 -4.95 -26.29
CA CYS A 97 -52.55 -4.42 -25.03
C CYS A 97 -52.95 -5.55 -24.08
N ALA A 98 -52.62 -5.39 -22.80
CA ALA A 98 -53.08 -6.26 -21.72
C ALA A 98 -54.59 -6.11 -21.47
N TYR A 99 -55.12 -7.04 -20.67
CA TYR A 99 -56.52 -7.01 -20.23
C TYR A 99 -56.87 -5.70 -19.51
N MET A 100 -58.06 -5.17 -19.79
CA MET A 100 -58.61 -3.99 -19.14
C MET A 100 -60.04 -4.26 -18.65
N PRO A 101 -60.34 -4.08 -17.35
CA PRO A 101 -61.70 -4.24 -16.84
C PRO A 101 -62.62 -3.09 -17.27
N ALA A 102 -63.94 -3.36 -17.30
CA ALA A 102 -64.93 -2.31 -17.46
C ALA A 102 -64.91 -1.35 -16.26
N GLN A 103 -65.09 -0.05 -16.50
CA GLN A 103 -65.16 0.97 -15.46
C GLN A 103 -66.26 1.99 -15.78
N LYS A 104 -66.92 2.51 -14.74
CA LYS A 104 -68.01 3.47 -14.87
C LYS A 104 -67.57 4.86 -14.50
N ASP A 105 -68.06 5.85 -15.25
CA ASP A 105 -67.86 7.27 -15.00
C ASP A 105 -66.41 7.63 -14.65
N ILE A 106 -65.45 7.29 -15.51
CA ILE A 106 -64.03 7.61 -15.28
C ILE A 106 -63.60 8.82 -16.11
N SER A 107 -62.66 9.61 -15.57
CA SER A 107 -62.14 10.79 -16.25
C SER A 107 -61.29 10.44 -17.48
N ALA A 108 -61.16 11.35 -18.43
CA ALA A 108 -60.21 11.22 -19.54
C ALA A 108 -58.78 10.95 -19.05
N ALA A 109 -58.35 11.57 -17.94
CA ALA A 109 -57.04 11.31 -17.35
C ALA A 109 -56.88 9.84 -16.92
N THR A 110 -57.92 9.24 -16.35
CA THR A 110 -57.94 7.81 -15.96
C THR A 110 -57.92 6.91 -17.20
N ILE A 111 -58.69 7.27 -18.24
CA ILE A 111 -58.72 6.53 -19.51
C ILE A 111 -57.33 6.50 -20.16
N ILE A 112 -56.68 7.65 -20.28
CA ILE A 112 -55.33 7.78 -20.85
C ILE A 112 -54.32 6.97 -20.03
N TYR A 113 -54.37 7.09 -18.70
CA TYR A 113 -53.50 6.34 -17.79
C TYR A 113 -53.65 4.82 -17.94
N ASN A 114 -54.90 4.32 -17.95
CA ASN A 114 -55.16 2.89 -18.04
C ASN A 114 -54.73 2.31 -19.39
N ILE A 115 -55.01 3.02 -20.49
CA ILE A 115 -54.61 2.59 -21.84
C ILE A 115 -53.09 2.63 -22.00
N ALA A 116 -52.43 3.70 -21.52
CA ALA A 116 -50.97 3.82 -21.53
C ALA A 116 -50.32 2.60 -20.88
N ARG A 117 -50.79 2.19 -19.70
CA ARG A 117 -50.27 1.02 -18.99
C ARG A 117 -50.63 -0.31 -19.63
N ALA A 118 -51.89 -0.47 -20.07
CA ALA A 118 -52.32 -1.71 -20.70
C ALA A 118 -51.56 -1.98 -22.01
N CYS A 119 -51.32 -0.93 -22.80
CA CYS A 119 -50.65 -1.04 -24.09
C CYS A 119 -49.15 -0.68 -24.03
N GLY A 120 -48.56 -0.44 -22.86
CA GLY A 120 -47.13 -0.10 -22.74
C GLY A 120 -46.69 1.15 -23.53
N ILE A 121 -47.55 2.16 -23.67
CA ILE A 121 -47.24 3.41 -24.38
C ILE A 121 -47.16 4.55 -23.39
N ASN A 122 -46.20 5.46 -23.57
CA ASN A 122 -46.07 6.63 -22.72
C ASN A 122 -47.33 7.53 -22.77
N PRO A 123 -47.95 7.88 -21.63
CA PRO A 123 -49.13 8.74 -21.61
C PRO A 123 -48.89 10.13 -22.26
N ARG A 124 -47.64 10.64 -22.21
CA ARG A 124 -47.22 11.87 -22.91
C ARG A 124 -47.30 11.74 -24.43
N VAL A 125 -46.97 10.56 -24.97
CA VAL A 125 -47.12 10.25 -26.41
C VAL A 125 -48.59 10.27 -26.80
N LEU A 126 -49.47 9.67 -25.98
CA LEU A 126 -50.91 9.69 -26.23
C LEU A 126 -51.47 11.11 -26.22
N LEU A 127 -51.10 11.94 -25.24
CA LEU A 127 -51.49 13.34 -25.14
C LEU A 127 -51.03 14.16 -26.36
N VAL A 128 -49.77 14.01 -26.75
CA VAL A 128 -49.22 14.70 -27.94
C VAL A 128 -49.94 14.25 -29.22
N THR A 129 -50.27 12.97 -29.32
CA THR A 129 -50.99 12.44 -30.48
C THR A 129 -52.41 12.97 -30.54
N LEU A 130 -53.16 12.97 -29.43
CA LEU A 130 -54.49 13.59 -29.35
C LEU A 130 -54.48 15.06 -29.81
N GLN A 131 -53.42 15.79 -29.48
CA GLN A 131 -53.25 17.17 -29.93
C GLN A 131 -52.89 17.28 -31.40
N LYS A 132 -51.94 16.48 -31.87
CA LYS A 132 -51.52 16.47 -33.27
C LYS A 132 -52.69 16.12 -34.19
N GLU A 133 -53.50 15.14 -33.81
CA GLU A 133 -54.51 14.56 -34.69
C GLU A 133 -55.83 15.36 -34.69
N GLN A 134 -56.28 15.84 -33.53
CA GLN A 134 -57.56 16.55 -33.41
C GLN A 134 -57.48 17.90 -32.71
N GLY A 135 -56.31 18.31 -32.22
CA GLY A 135 -56.19 19.52 -31.38
C GLY A 135 -56.91 19.40 -30.04
N LEU A 136 -57.25 18.18 -29.61
CA LEU A 136 -58.23 17.94 -28.54
C LEU A 136 -57.73 18.36 -27.15
N VAL A 137 -56.43 18.29 -26.90
CA VAL A 137 -55.86 18.63 -25.58
C VAL A 137 -56.01 20.12 -25.27
N GLN A 138 -55.84 20.99 -26.26
CA GLN A 138 -55.92 22.46 -26.10
C GLN A 138 -57.28 23.06 -26.49
N ALA A 139 -58.27 22.24 -26.85
CA ALA A 139 -59.58 22.71 -27.28
C ALA A 139 -60.44 23.20 -26.11
N SER A 140 -60.78 24.50 -26.11
CA SER A 140 -61.67 25.11 -25.10
C SER A 140 -63.16 24.90 -25.38
N ILE A 141 -63.53 24.52 -26.62
CA ILE A 141 -64.87 24.11 -27.06
C ILE A 141 -64.72 22.91 -28.03
N PRO A 142 -64.48 21.69 -27.53
CA PRO A 142 -64.32 20.53 -28.40
C PRO A 142 -65.60 20.18 -29.18
N SER A 143 -65.44 19.78 -30.43
CA SER A 143 -66.56 19.26 -31.23
C SER A 143 -66.79 17.76 -30.96
N PRO A 144 -68.01 17.24 -31.20
CA PRO A 144 -68.28 15.80 -31.16
C PRO A 144 -67.36 14.97 -32.08
N TYR A 145 -66.96 15.54 -33.23
CA TYR A 145 -66.06 14.86 -34.17
C TYR A 145 -64.69 14.56 -33.55
N MET A 146 -64.13 15.52 -32.81
CA MET A 146 -62.83 15.36 -32.17
C MET A 146 -62.81 14.21 -31.16
N TYR A 147 -63.93 13.87 -30.51
CA TYR A 147 -64.02 12.69 -29.65
C TYR A 147 -64.24 11.40 -30.45
N ARG A 148 -65.01 11.48 -31.54
CA ARG A 148 -65.32 10.33 -32.40
C ARG A 148 -64.09 9.77 -33.09
N ALA A 149 -63.18 10.63 -33.52
CA ALA A 149 -61.94 10.33 -34.24
C ALA A 149 -60.69 10.85 -33.51
N ALA A 150 -60.66 10.76 -32.17
CA ALA A 150 -59.67 11.42 -31.30
C ALA A 150 -58.19 11.22 -31.67
N MET A 151 -57.85 10.05 -32.22
CA MET A 151 -56.49 9.72 -32.62
C MET A 151 -56.33 9.69 -34.15
N GLY A 152 -57.39 9.88 -34.93
CA GLY A 152 -57.36 9.63 -36.38
C GLY A 152 -57.14 8.15 -36.75
N TYR A 153 -57.28 7.23 -35.79
CA TYR A 153 -57.05 5.81 -36.04
C TYR A 153 -58.18 5.22 -36.88
N GLY A 154 -57.81 4.52 -37.96
CA GLY A 154 -58.76 3.98 -38.93
C GLY A 154 -59.29 5.05 -39.91
N CYS A 155 -58.56 6.15 -40.10
CA CYS A 155 -58.87 7.22 -41.06
C CYS A 155 -57.80 7.27 -42.16
N PRO A 156 -57.86 6.43 -43.22
CA PRO A 156 -56.92 6.49 -44.32
C PRO A 156 -57.08 7.79 -45.13
N ASP A 157 -55.96 8.41 -45.52
CA ASP A 157 -55.94 9.63 -46.35
C ASP A 157 -56.64 9.42 -47.71
N SER A 158 -56.71 8.18 -48.20
CA SER A 158 -57.37 7.79 -49.45
C SER A 158 -58.89 7.63 -49.35
N ASP A 159 -59.45 7.52 -48.14
CA ASP A 159 -60.90 7.52 -47.90
C ASP A 159 -61.22 8.27 -46.58
N PRO A 160 -61.18 9.61 -46.58
CA PRO A 160 -61.47 10.40 -45.40
C PRO A 160 -62.91 10.21 -44.87
N GLY A 161 -63.82 9.71 -45.70
CA GLY A 161 -65.25 9.54 -45.39
C GLY A 161 -65.54 8.37 -44.44
N ILE A 162 -64.57 7.48 -44.21
CA ILE A 162 -64.65 6.42 -43.19
C ILE A 162 -64.24 6.92 -41.80
N CYS A 163 -63.64 8.11 -41.72
CA CYS A 163 -63.13 8.65 -40.46
C CYS A 163 -64.27 8.93 -39.47
N GLY A 164 -64.13 8.35 -38.27
CA GLY A 164 -65.16 8.40 -37.25
C GLY A 164 -66.39 7.52 -37.52
N LYS A 165 -66.31 6.54 -38.43
CA LYS A 165 -67.31 5.46 -38.58
C LYS A 165 -66.84 4.11 -38.04
N VAL A 166 -65.54 3.95 -37.79
CA VAL A 166 -64.92 2.71 -37.33
C VAL A 166 -64.21 2.97 -35.99
N TRP A 167 -64.45 2.12 -35.00
CA TRP A 167 -63.85 2.20 -33.65
C TRP A 167 -63.94 3.61 -33.02
N THR A 168 -65.17 4.07 -32.82
CA THR A 168 -65.46 5.47 -32.45
C THR A 168 -65.38 5.73 -30.94
N GLY A 169 -65.14 7.01 -30.61
CA GLY A 169 -65.12 7.52 -29.24
C GLY A 169 -63.71 7.49 -28.63
N LEU A 170 -63.50 8.34 -27.61
CA LEU A 170 -62.18 8.59 -27.02
C LEU A 170 -61.47 7.30 -26.61
N PHE A 171 -62.16 6.41 -25.90
CA PHE A 171 -61.60 5.14 -25.44
C PHE A 171 -61.12 4.25 -26.58
N ASN A 172 -61.97 3.96 -27.57
CA ASN A 172 -61.61 3.03 -28.65
C ASN A 172 -60.50 3.60 -29.54
N GLN A 173 -60.54 4.91 -29.80
CA GLN A 173 -59.49 5.59 -30.57
C GLN A 173 -58.14 5.53 -29.86
N LEU A 174 -58.09 5.82 -28.56
CA LEU A 174 -56.88 5.69 -27.75
C LEU A 174 -56.39 4.23 -27.68
N TYR A 175 -57.28 3.29 -27.36
CA TYR A 175 -56.93 1.87 -27.19
C TYR A 175 -56.38 1.27 -28.47
N LYS A 176 -57.04 1.51 -29.60
CA LYS A 176 -56.61 0.96 -30.89
C LYS A 176 -55.34 1.62 -31.41
N ALA A 177 -55.19 2.94 -31.26
CA ALA A 177 -53.95 3.62 -31.63
C ALA A 177 -52.77 3.16 -30.76
N ALA A 178 -52.95 3.09 -29.44
CA ALA A 178 -51.90 2.63 -28.52
C ALA A 178 -51.48 1.19 -28.79
N GLY A 179 -52.44 0.27 -28.96
CA GLY A 179 -52.14 -1.11 -29.33
C GLY A 179 -51.48 -1.23 -30.70
N GLN A 180 -51.84 -0.37 -31.65
CA GLN A 180 -51.16 -0.33 -32.94
C GLN A 180 -49.71 0.16 -32.83
N PHE A 181 -49.45 1.13 -31.96
CA PHE A 181 -48.08 1.57 -31.69
C PHE A 181 -47.20 0.47 -31.10
N GLN A 182 -47.75 -0.50 -30.36
CA GLN A 182 -47.01 -1.71 -29.97
C GLN A 182 -46.82 -2.68 -31.14
N TRP A 183 -47.86 -2.85 -31.96
CA TRP A 183 -47.86 -3.80 -33.07
C TRP A 183 -46.89 -3.44 -34.21
N TYR A 184 -46.61 -2.16 -34.40
CA TYR A 184 -45.67 -1.72 -35.43
C TYR A 184 -44.25 -2.23 -35.14
N GLY A 185 -43.67 -2.95 -36.10
CA GLY A 185 -42.38 -3.62 -35.93
C GLY A 185 -42.46 -5.03 -35.35
N ASP A 186 -43.62 -5.49 -34.86
CA ASP A 186 -43.79 -6.85 -34.35
C ASP A 186 -43.51 -7.88 -35.46
N PRO A 187 -42.62 -8.87 -35.26
CA PRO A 187 -42.30 -9.88 -36.27
C PRO A 187 -43.50 -10.69 -36.76
N ASN A 188 -44.55 -10.82 -35.96
CA ASN A 188 -45.79 -11.52 -36.31
C ASN A 188 -46.76 -10.63 -37.10
N GLY A 189 -46.46 -9.34 -37.26
CA GLY A 189 -47.26 -8.36 -38.00
C GLY A 189 -46.85 -8.15 -39.45
N SER A 190 -47.64 -7.34 -40.16
CA SER A 190 -47.38 -6.93 -41.55
C SER A 190 -46.54 -5.65 -41.68
N PHE A 191 -46.34 -4.90 -40.59
CA PHE A 191 -45.64 -3.61 -40.57
C PHE A 191 -44.18 -3.79 -40.11
N THR A 192 -43.42 -4.59 -40.85
CA THR A 192 -42.03 -4.94 -40.47
C THR A 192 -40.97 -4.41 -41.42
N TYR A 193 -41.28 -3.54 -42.39
CA TYR A 193 -40.32 -3.07 -43.39
C TYR A 193 -39.44 -1.89 -42.94
N LEU A 194 -39.95 -0.97 -42.12
CA LEU A 194 -39.14 0.05 -41.44
C LEU A 194 -38.52 -0.59 -40.19
N ARG A 195 -37.18 -0.73 -40.18
CA ARG A 195 -36.42 -1.32 -39.06
C ARG A 195 -35.22 -0.44 -38.71
N PRO A 196 -34.90 -0.26 -37.41
CA PRO A 196 -33.68 0.44 -36.98
C PRO A 196 -32.41 -0.15 -37.62
N GLY A 197 -31.43 0.71 -37.90
CA GLY A 197 -30.16 0.37 -38.55
C GLY A 197 -30.18 0.36 -40.08
N ARG A 198 -31.35 0.45 -40.73
CA ARG A 198 -31.46 0.54 -42.20
C ARG A 198 -31.50 1.97 -42.69
N GLU A 199 -30.96 2.21 -43.89
CA GLU A 199 -31.29 3.41 -44.65
C GLU A 199 -32.72 3.30 -45.19
N VAL A 200 -33.53 4.31 -44.91
CA VAL A 200 -34.92 4.41 -45.36
C VAL A 200 -35.11 5.70 -46.15
N SER A 201 -36.00 5.68 -47.14
CA SER A 201 -36.33 6.85 -47.95
C SER A 201 -37.80 7.22 -47.79
N ILE A 202 -38.07 8.34 -47.12
CA ILE A 202 -39.43 8.79 -46.76
C ILE A 202 -39.79 10.05 -47.53
N SER A 203 -41.01 10.12 -48.06
CA SER A 203 -41.50 11.24 -48.86
C SER A 203 -41.72 12.51 -48.03
N TYR A 204 -41.49 13.68 -48.64
CA TYR A 204 -41.78 14.97 -48.00
C TYR A 204 -43.28 15.32 -47.98
N HIS A 205 -44.08 14.75 -48.89
CA HIS A 205 -45.49 15.09 -49.06
C HIS A 205 -46.33 13.88 -49.55
N PRO A 206 -47.61 13.76 -49.15
CA PRO A 206 -48.53 12.68 -49.61
C PRO A 206 -48.83 12.71 -51.10
N ASP A 207 -49.07 13.91 -51.64
CA ASP A 207 -49.41 14.11 -53.04
C ASP A 207 -48.17 13.99 -53.93
N ALA A 208 -48.01 12.82 -54.55
CA ALA A 208 -46.90 12.52 -55.45
C ALA A 208 -46.87 13.43 -56.69
N SER A 209 -48.02 14.00 -57.10
CA SER A 209 -48.09 14.90 -58.26
C SER A 209 -47.31 16.21 -58.06
N ARG A 210 -47.07 16.59 -56.79
CA ARG A 210 -46.31 17.80 -56.44
C ARG A 210 -44.80 17.67 -56.61
N ASN A 211 -44.30 16.46 -56.89
CA ASN A 211 -42.88 16.17 -57.11
C ASN A 211 -41.95 16.71 -55.99
N CYS A 212 -42.39 16.63 -54.73
CA CYS A 212 -41.65 17.15 -53.59
C CYS A 212 -40.41 16.33 -53.19
N GLY A 213 -40.22 15.14 -53.78
CA GLY A 213 -39.09 14.25 -53.49
C GLY A 213 -39.18 13.50 -52.15
N LYS A 214 -38.06 12.88 -51.78
CA LYS A 214 -37.89 12.06 -50.58
C LYS A 214 -36.60 12.44 -49.83
N LYS A 215 -36.53 12.09 -48.55
CA LYS A 215 -35.31 12.17 -47.73
C LYS A 215 -34.83 10.76 -47.39
N THR A 216 -33.56 10.48 -47.63
CA THR A 216 -32.91 9.22 -47.22
C THR A 216 -32.09 9.46 -45.96
N PHE A 217 -32.23 8.57 -44.97
CA PHE A 217 -31.51 8.63 -43.70
C PHE A 217 -31.50 7.25 -43.01
N THR A 218 -30.58 7.04 -42.07
CA THR A 218 -30.57 5.84 -41.23
C THR A 218 -31.66 5.95 -40.15
N LEU A 219 -32.53 4.94 -40.06
CA LEU A 219 -33.53 4.84 -39.00
C LEU A 219 -32.87 4.36 -37.71
N LYS A 220 -33.11 5.03 -36.57
CA LYS A 220 -32.35 4.80 -35.32
C LYS A 220 -33.16 4.21 -34.16
N SER A 221 -34.49 4.32 -34.17
CA SER A 221 -35.35 3.77 -33.11
C SER A 221 -36.65 3.16 -33.66
N GLN A 222 -37.20 2.18 -32.94
CA GLN A 222 -38.47 1.54 -33.32
C GLN A 222 -39.64 2.53 -33.18
N ALA A 223 -39.63 3.36 -32.15
CA ALA A 223 -40.61 4.41 -31.91
C ALA A 223 -40.67 5.42 -33.06
N THR A 224 -39.52 5.78 -33.65
CA THR A 224 -39.49 6.62 -34.85
C THR A 224 -40.10 5.90 -36.05
N ALA A 225 -39.83 4.60 -36.21
CA ALA A 225 -40.50 3.77 -37.23
C ALA A 225 -42.03 3.80 -37.04
N ASN A 226 -42.50 3.66 -35.81
CA ASN A 226 -43.92 3.64 -35.45
C ASN A 226 -44.61 4.96 -35.80
N LEU A 227 -43.93 6.10 -35.60
CA LEU A 227 -44.42 7.40 -36.04
C LEU A 227 -44.52 7.51 -37.57
N TYR A 228 -43.57 6.95 -38.33
CA TYR A 228 -43.67 6.93 -39.78
C TYR A 228 -44.74 5.96 -40.30
N TYR A 229 -44.96 4.82 -39.64
CA TYR A 229 -46.11 3.97 -39.96
C TYR A 229 -47.43 4.70 -39.72
N TYR A 230 -47.51 5.46 -38.63
CA TYR A 230 -48.70 6.23 -38.29
C TYR A 230 -48.88 7.48 -39.17
N THR A 231 -47.80 8.10 -39.60
CA THR A 231 -47.78 9.34 -40.38
C THR A 231 -46.59 9.36 -41.33
N PRO A 232 -46.75 8.89 -42.57
CA PRO A 232 -45.63 8.48 -43.44
C PRO A 232 -44.94 9.63 -44.19
N PHE A 233 -44.71 10.77 -43.52
CA PHE A 233 -44.06 11.93 -44.12
C PHE A 233 -43.01 12.57 -43.21
N VAL A 234 -41.88 12.95 -43.81
CA VAL A 234 -40.80 13.68 -43.16
C VAL A 234 -40.95 15.18 -43.46
N PRO A 235 -40.79 16.09 -42.47
CA PRO A 235 -40.86 17.52 -42.76
C PRO A 235 -39.68 17.96 -43.64
N ASN A 236 -39.95 18.87 -44.57
CA ASN A 236 -38.92 19.55 -45.36
C ASN A 236 -38.33 20.74 -44.58
N THR A 237 -37.31 21.37 -45.15
CA THR A 237 -36.63 22.52 -44.54
C THR A 237 -37.57 23.69 -44.25
N ALA A 238 -38.53 23.99 -45.15
CA ALA A 238 -39.50 25.05 -44.93
C ALA A 238 -40.38 24.79 -43.70
N ALA A 239 -40.86 23.56 -43.54
CA ALA A 239 -41.62 23.16 -42.36
C ALA A 239 -40.81 23.24 -41.06
N LEU A 240 -39.52 22.91 -41.09
CA LEU A 240 -38.61 22.96 -39.93
C LEU A 240 -38.18 24.39 -39.57
N ASN A 241 -37.99 25.27 -40.56
CA ASN A 241 -37.69 26.68 -40.33
C ASN A 241 -38.88 27.41 -39.69
N ASN A 242 -40.10 26.93 -39.94
CA ASN A 242 -41.32 27.49 -39.34
C ASN A 242 -42.03 26.49 -38.41
N LEU A 243 -41.41 26.17 -37.28
CA LEU A 243 -41.92 25.14 -36.36
C LEU A 243 -43.35 25.39 -35.89
N ARG A 244 -43.78 26.65 -35.68
CA ARG A 244 -45.11 27.01 -35.16
C ARG A 244 -46.06 27.57 -36.22
N GLY A 245 -45.63 27.68 -37.46
CA GLY A 245 -46.44 28.17 -38.56
C GLY A 245 -46.48 27.22 -39.76
N THR A 246 -46.75 27.80 -40.92
CA THR A 246 -46.86 27.12 -42.21
C THR A 246 -45.55 27.22 -42.98
N GLY A 247 -45.19 26.14 -43.67
CA GLY A 247 -44.12 26.14 -44.66
C GLY A 247 -44.66 26.33 -46.08
N ASP A 248 -43.97 25.75 -47.05
CA ASP A 248 -44.30 25.76 -48.48
C ASP A 248 -45.30 24.65 -48.90
N SER A 249 -45.53 24.51 -50.20
CA SER A 249 -46.44 23.51 -50.78
C SER A 249 -45.99 22.05 -50.61
N CYS A 250 -44.73 21.82 -50.18
CA CYS A 250 -44.15 20.51 -49.92
C CYS A 250 -44.00 20.20 -48.43
N SER A 251 -44.51 21.07 -47.56
CA SER A 251 -44.37 20.95 -46.12
C SER A 251 -45.34 19.93 -45.53
N ALA A 252 -44.79 18.88 -44.91
CA ALA A 252 -45.55 17.96 -44.05
C ALA A 252 -45.40 18.33 -42.57
N TYR A 253 -46.53 18.31 -41.84
CA TYR A 253 -46.58 18.82 -40.48
C TYR A 253 -46.75 17.76 -39.39
N GLY A 254 -47.19 16.55 -39.71
CA GLY A 254 -47.56 15.55 -38.71
C GLY A 254 -46.41 15.20 -37.75
N ASN A 255 -45.32 14.61 -38.27
CA ASN A 255 -44.16 14.25 -37.44
C ASN A 255 -43.44 15.46 -36.85
N ARG A 256 -43.41 16.60 -37.57
CA ARG A 256 -42.92 17.88 -37.05
C ARG A 256 -43.71 18.32 -35.81
N ASN A 257 -45.03 18.31 -35.90
CA ASN A 257 -45.93 18.76 -34.85
C ASN A 257 -45.86 17.80 -33.66
N PHE A 258 -45.82 16.49 -33.88
CA PHE A 258 -45.57 15.51 -32.82
C PHE A 258 -44.32 15.89 -32.01
N TRP A 259 -43.18 15.98 -32.71
CA TRP A 259 -41.88 16.29 -32.10
C TRP A 259 -41.90 17.61 -31.34
N ARG A 260 -42.44 18.66 -31.96
CA ARG A 260 -42.52 20.00 -31.37
C ARG A 260 -43.43 20.03 -30.15
N TYR A 261 -44.64 19.45 -30.23
CA TYR A 261 -45.57 19.42 -29.09
C TYR A 261 -44.98 18.62 -27.92
N TYR A 262 -44.33 17.50 -28.20
CA TYR A 262 -43.64 16.74 -27.16
C TYR A 262 -42.56 17.61 -26.49
N TRP A 263 -41.74 18.29 -27.29
CA TRP A 263 -40.71 19.18 -26.78
C TRP A 263 -41.26 20.33 -25.95
N ASP A 264 -42.27 21.04 -26.47
CA ASP A 264 -42.87 22.21 -25.83
C ASP A 264 -43.54 21.84 -24.49
N TRP A 265 -44.05 20.62 -24.35
CA TRP A 265 -44.80 20.20 -23.16
C TRP A 265 -43.97 19.43 -22.13
N PHE A 266 -43.05 18.59 -22.60
CA PHE A 266 -42.38 17.60 -21.77
C PHE A 266 -40.85 17.63 -21.89
N GLY A 267 -40.31 18.56 -22.70
CA GLY A 267 -38.88 18.65 -22.98
C GLY A 267 -38.43 17.64 -24.04
N SER A 268 -37.12 17.41 -24.13
CA SER A 268 -36.51 16.56 -25.17
C SER A 268 -37.24 15.20 -25.33
N PRO A 269 -37.63 14.80 -26.56
CA PRO A 269 -38.15 13.47 -26.84
C PRO A 269 -37.06 12.39 -26.85
N LEU A 270 -35.82 12.75 -26.48
CA LEU A 270 -34.70 11.83 -26.32
C LEU A 270 -34.44 11.67 -24.82
N GLY A 271 -34.82 10.52 -24.26
CA GLY A 271 -34.72 10.20 -22.84
C GLY A 271 -33.71 9.08 -22.60
N GLY A 272 -32.55 9.20 -23.25
CA GLY A 272 -31.47 8.22 -23.24
C GLY A 272 -31.45 7.29 -24.44
N GLY A 273 -30.26 6.79 -24.78
CA GLY A 273 -30.09 5.73 -25.76
C GLY A 273 -30.35 4.37 -25.11
N PHE A 274 -29.30 3.57 -24.97
CA PHE A 274 -29.37 2.26 -24.31
C PHE A 274 -28.98 2.28 -22.83
N LEU A 275 -28.61 3.45 -22.31
CA LEU A 275 -28.23 3.66 -20.91
C LEU A 275 -29.39 4.33 -20.18
N LEU A 276 -30.01 3.66 -19.21
CA LEU A 276 -31.21 4.13 -18.54
C LEU A 276 -31.08 4.05 -17.02
N LYS A 277 -31.74 4.98 -16.33
CA LYS A 277 -31.97 4.95 -14.88
C LYS A 277 -33.34 5.51 -14.56
N SER A 278 -33.79 5.33 -13.33
CA SER A 278 -34.87 6.13 -12.75
C SER A 278 -34.31 7.15 -11.77
N SER A 279 -35.15 8.06 -11.29
CA SER A 279 -34.79 9.03 -10.26
C SER A 279 -34.29 8.39 -8.95
N THR A 280 -34.60 7.11 -8.72
CA THR A 280 -34.32 6.38 -7.47
C THR A 280 -33.50 5.10 -7.67
N SER A 281 -32.98 4.85 -8.88
CA SER A 281 -32.21 3.64 -9.18
C SER A 281 -30.79 3.94 -9.61
N ASP A 282 -29.97 2.89 -9.58
CA ASP A 282 -28.69 2.84 -10.29
C ASP A 282 -28.88 2.94 -11.81
N THR A 283 -27.76 3.01 -12.52
CA THR A 283 -27.70 3.04 -13.98
C THR A 283 -27.69 1.63 -14.55
N TYR A 284 -28.44 1.43 -15.62
CA TYR A 284 -28.56 0.16 -16.32
C TYR A 284 -28.26 0.33 -17.80
N PHE A 285 -27.67 -0.70 -18.40
CA PHE A 285 -27.61 -0.88 -19.84
C PHE A 285 -28.77 -1.78 -20.29
N ILE A 286 -29.49 -1.41 -21.34
CA ILE A 286 -30.60 -2.21 -21.89
C ILE A 286 -30.16 -2.89 -23.17
N SER A 287 -30.32 -4.21 -23.25
CA SER A 287 -30.12 -4.96 -24.50
C SER A 287 -31.00 -6.20 -24.53
N ASN A 288 -31.64 -6.46 -25.68
CA ASN A 288 -32.57 -7.58 -25.88
C ASN A 288 -33.62 -7.66 -24.76
N ASP A 289 -34.25 -6.53 -24.43
CA ASP A 289 -35.28 -6.40 -23.39
C ASP A 289 -34.84 -6.82 -21.98
N ILE A 290 -33.54 -6.87 -21.70
CA ILE A 290 -32.98 -7.13 -20.37
C ILE A 290 -32.22 -5.89 -19.90
N LYS A 291 -32.39 -5.52 -18.62
CA LYS A 291 -31.59 -4.48 -17.97
C LYS A 291 -30.40 -5.08 -17.24
N TYR A 292 -29.20 -4.58 -17.54
CA TYR A 292 -27.95 -5.02 -16.95
C TYR A 292 -27.40 -3.91 -16.03
N PRO A 293 -27.21 -4.17 -14.72
CA PRO A 293 -26.65 -3.17 -13.82
C PRO A 293 -25.26 -2.71 -14.26
N LEU A 294 -25.02 -1.40 -14.27
CA LEU A 294 -23.71 -0.80 -14.53
C LEU A 294 -23.05 -0.41 -13.21
N ALA A 295 -22.43 -1.38 -12.55
CA ALA A 295 -21.80 -1.20 -11.25
C ALA A 295 -20.52 -0.33 -11.30
N ASP A 296 -19.79 -0.33 -12.43
CA ASP A 296 -18.64 0.55 -12.66
C ASP A 296 -19.14 1.88 -13.30
N PRO A 297 -19.08 3.02 -12.60
CA PRO A 297 -19.48 4.31 -13.17
C PRO A 297 -18.67 4.70 -14.40
N ALA A 298 -17.43 4.21 -14.53
CA ALA A 298 -16.61 4.49 -15.71
C ALA A 298 -17.24 3.86 -16.97
N LEU A 299 -17.90 2.70 -16.86
CA LEU A 299 -18.57 2.07 -18.00
C LEU A 299 -19.66 2.95 -18.62
N VAL A 300 -20.32 3.82 -17.85
CA VAL A 300 -21.29 4.78 -18.40
C VAL A 300 -20.61 5.71 -19.41
N THR A 301 -19.39 6.13 -19.12
CA THR A 301 -18.59 6.97 -20.03
C THR A 301 -18.04 6.14 -21.20
N GLU A 302 -17.62 4.91 -20.95
CA GLU A 302 -17.13 4.02 -22.02
C GLU A 302 -18.22 3.63 -23.03
N LEU A 303 -19.48 3.64 -22.62
CA LEU A 303 -20.63 3.31 -23.45
C LEU A 303 -21.31 4.55 -24.04
N ALA A 304 -20.75 5.75 -23.90
CA ALA A 304 -21.32 6.98 -24.43
C ALA A 304 -21.73 6.96 -25.93
N PRO A 305 -21.03 6.22 -26.84
CA PRO A 305 -21.50 6.08 -28.23
C PRO A 305 -22.85 5.38 -28.38
N LEU A 306 -23.29 4.62 -27.36
CA LEU A 306 -24.62 4.00 -27.28
C LEU A 306 -25.73 5.01 -26.93
N GLY A 307 -25.39 6.30 -26.84
CA GLY A 307 -26.29 7.39 -26.54
C GLY A 307 -26.16 7.90 -25.11
N PRO A 308 -26.80 9.04 -24.80
CA PRO A 308 -26.75 9.63 -23.48
C PRO A 308 -27.45 8.74 -22.44
N LEU A 309 -27.10 8.94 -21.17
CA LEU A 309 -27.84 8.39 -20.04
C LEU A 309 -29.24 9.02 -19.98
N GLY A 310 -30.26 8.17 -20.00
CA GLY A 310 -31.67 8.53 -19.91
C GLY A 310 -32.25 8.34 -18.53
N GLU A 311 -33.15 9.24 -18.13
CA GLU A 311 -34.00 9.05 -16.97
C GLU A 311 -35.42 8.66 -17.41
N ILE A 312 -35.90 7.52 -16.93
CA ILE A 312 -37.23 6.94 -17.21
C ILE A 312 -37.97 6.62 -15.91
N SER A 313 -39.27 6.32 -16.00
CA SER A 313 -40.04 5.89 -14.82
C SER A 313 -39.49 4.60 -14.23
N LYS A 314 -39.65 4.45 -12.91
CA LYS A 314 -39.24 3.23 -12.21
C LYS A 314 -40.05 2.03 -12.71
N GLU A 315 -41.33 2.21 -13.00
CA GLU A 315 -42.23 1.16 -13.44
C GLU A 315 -41.87 0.64 -14.83
N TYR A 316 -41.48 1.52 -15.75
CA TYR A 316 -40.98 1.10 -17.04
C TYR A 316 -39.62 0.42 -16.92
N LEU A 317 -38.70 0.96 -16.11
CA LEU A 317 -37.41 0.33 -15.86
C LEU A 317 -37.58 -1.06 -15.21
N ASP A 318 -38.55 -1.24 -14.33
CA ASP A 318 -38.84 -2.51 -13.66
C ASP A 318 -39.61 -3.52 -14.54
N SER A 319 -40.10 -3.09 -15.71
CA SER A 319 -40.68 -4.01 -16.69
C SER A 319 -39.64 -4.89 -17.39
N PHE A 320 -38.37 -4.45 -17.42
CA PHE A 320 -37.27 -5.25 -17.95
C PHE A 320 -36.78 -6.26 -16.91
N PRO A 321 -36.67 -7.56 -17.25
CA PRO A 321 -35.92 -8.52 -16.46
C PRO A 321 -34.52 -8.02 -16.14
N THR A 322 -34.05 -8.25 -14.91
CA THR A 322 -32.70 -7.85 -14.49
C THR A 322 -31.72 -8.96 -14.81
N GLY A 323 -30.72 -8.66 -15.63
CA GLY A 323 -29.61 -9.55 -15.96
C GLY A 323 -28.45 -9.44 -14.97
N THR A 324 -27.34 -10.10 -15.30
CA THR A 324 -26.10 -10.00 -14.54
C THR A 324 -25.49 -8.60 -14.65
N PRO A 325 -24.71 -8.12 -13.67
CA PRO A 325 -23.97 -6.87 -13.81
C PRO A 325 -23.11 -6.86 -15.08
N MET A 326 -23.17 -5.78 -15.84
CA MET A 326 -22.39 -5.63 -17.05
C MET A 326 -20.93 -5.40 -16.71
N THR A 327 -20.04 -6.10 -17.42
CA THR A 327 -18.59 -5.93 -17.34
C THR A 327 -18.07 -5.17 -18.56
N ARG A 328 -16.75 -4.97 -18.63
CA ARG A 328 -16.09 -4.43 -19.84
C ARG A 328 -16.07 -5.41 -21.01
N LEU A 329 -16.56 -6.64 -20.83
CA LEU A 329 -16.66 -7.65 -21.89
C LEU A 329 -18.08 -7.70 -22.45
N ILE A 330 -18.20 -7.47 -23.76
CA ILE A 330 -19.43 -7.60 -24.54
C ILE A 330 -19.25 -8.68 -25.60
N LYS A 331 -20.37 -9.19 -26.13
CA LYS A 331 -20.32 -10.18 -27.22
C LYS A 331 -21.39 -9.97 -28.28
N THR A 332 -21.15 -10.55 -29.45
CA THR A 332 -22.16 -10.70 -30.51
C THR A 332 -23.16 -11.80 -30.20
N ALA A 333 -24.34 -11.71 -30.79
CA ALA A 333 -25.24 -12.86 -30.88
C ALA A 333 -24.51 -14.01 -31.57
N PRO A 334 -24.67 -15.27 -31.10
CA PRO A 334 -23.91 -16.39 -31.63
C PRO A 334 -24.29 -16.65 -33.08
N VAL A 335 -23.29 -16.85 -33.94
CA VAL A 335 -23.48 -17.32 -35.31
C VAL A 335 -22.89 -18.72 -35.40
N SER A 336 -23.71 -19.69 -35.80
CA SER A 336 -23.35 -21.12 -35.76
C SER A 336 -22.83 -21.59 -34.39
N GLY A 337 -23.40 -21.04 -33.30
CA GLY A 337 -23.03 -21.37 -31.93
C GLY A 337 -21.79 -20.66 -31.37
N VAL A 338 -21.17 -19.75 -32.14
CA VAL A 338 -19.95 -19.04 -31.72
C VAL A 338 -20.22 -17.55 -31.59
N SER A 339 -19.87 -16.97 -30.44
CA SER A 339 -19.90 -15.53 -30.19
C SER A 339 -18.50 -14.91 -30.31
N THR A 340 -18.47 -13.65 -30.74
CA THR A 340 -17.28 -12.82 -30.80
C THR A 340 -17.25 -11.91 -29.58
N TYR A 341 -16.10 -11.78 -28.93
CA TYR A 341 -15.97 -11.01 -27.70
C TYR A 341 -15.22 -9.70 -27.94
N TYR A 342 -15.66 -8.63 -27.27
CA TYR A 342 -14.98 -7.35 -27.30
C TYR A 342 -14.80 -6.76 -25.90
N PHE A 343 -13.64 -6.18 -25.68
CA PHE A 343 -13.34 -5.32 -24.56
C PHE A 343 -13.77 -3.88 -24.88
N VAL A 344 -14.51 -3.24 -23.99
CA VAL A 344 -14.96 -1.85 -24.16
C VAL A 344 -14.04 -0.90 -23.40
N SER A 345 -13.46 0.07 -24.10
CA SER A 345 -12.71 1.17 -23.50
C SER A 345 -12.64 2.39 -24.40
N SER A 346 -12.52 3.57 -23.81
CA SER A 346 -12.47 4.87 -24.47
C SER A 346 -13.54 5.06 -25.57
N GLY A 347 -14.77 4.60 -25.33
CA GLY A 347 -15.85 4.69 -26.32
C GLY A 347 -15.68 3.76 -27.53
N LYS A 348 -14.85 2.71 -27.44
CA LYS A 348 -14.55 1.79 -28.54
C LYS A 348 -14.65 0.33 -28.09
N LYS A 349 -14.87 -0.55 -29.05
CA LYS A 349 -14.82 -2.01 -28.87
C LYS A 349 -13.53 -2.59 -29.44
N TYR A 350 -12.84 -3.43 -28.67
CA TYR A 350 -11.57 -4.03 -29.04
C TYR A 350 -11.69 -5.56 -29.03
N LEU A 351 -11.26 -6.22 -30.10
CA LEU A 351 -11.41 -7.67 -30.24
C LEU A 351 -10.69 -8.42 -29.11
N VAL A 352 -11.40 -9.34 -28.47
CA VAL A 352 -10.86 -10.34 -27.56
C VAL A 352 -10.93 -11.70 -28.27
N ALA A 353 -9.76 -12.27 -28.55
CA ALA A 353 -9.58 -13.43 -29.41
C ALA A 353 -10.15 -14.74 -28.85
N SER A 354 -10.19 -14.88 -27.52
CA SER A 354 -10.65 -16.10 -26.86
C SER A 354 -11.07 -15.83 -25.42
N CYS A 355 -11.78 -16.80 -24.82
CA CYS A 355 -12.11 -16.73 -23.40
C CYS A 355 -10.89 -16.89 -22.49
N ASP A 356 -9.83 -17.57 -22.93
CA ASP A 356 -8.56 -17.59 -22.20
C ASP A 356 -7.93 -16.20 -22.16
N GLN A 357 -8.02 -15.44 -23.26
CA GLN A 357 -7.58 -14.06 -23.29
C GLN A 357 -8.46 -13.19 -22.37
N ALA A 358 -9.79 -13.31 -22.44
CA ALA A 358 -10.70 -12.62 -21.53
C ALA A 358 -10.35 -12.89 -20.06
N THR A 359 -10.13 -14.16 -19.70
CA THR A 359 -9.75 -14.59 -18.36
C THR A 359 -8.43 -13.98 -17.92
N ASN A 360 -7.44 -13.91 -18.82
CA ASN A 360 -6.19 -13.22 -18.54
C ASN A 360 -6.38 -11.73 -18.26
N LEU A 361 -7.33 -11.09 -18.92
CA LEU A 361 -7.75 -9.70 -18.66
C LEU A 361 -8.64 -9.56 -17.41
N GLY A 362 -8.88 -10.63 -16.66
CA GLY A 362 -9.75 -10.62 -15.47
C GLY A 362 -11.23 -10.52 -15.80
N LEU A 363 -11.64 -10.98 -16.99
CA LEU A 363 -13.01 -10.93 -17.48
C LEU A 363 -13.58 -12.35 -17.67
N ASP A 364 -14.88 -12.51 -17.45
CA ASP A 364 -15.59 -13.77 -17.63
C ASP A 364 -16.47 -13.73 -18.89
N CYS A 365 -16.20 -14.63 -19.83
CA CYS A 365 -17.00 -14.80 -21.04
C CYS A 365 -18.47 -15.14 -20.77
N ASN A 366 -18.75 -15.87 -19.69
CA ASN A 366 -20.12 -16.23 -19.34
C ASN A 366 -20.90 -14.99 -18.89
N ALA A 367 -20.23 -14.05 -18.23
CA ALA A 367 -20.76 -12.75 -17.85
C ALA A 367 -20.76 -11.71 -18.98
N ALA A 368 -20.25 -12.05 -20.18
CA ALA A 368 -20.24 -11.11 -21.30
C ALA A 368 -21.66 -10.88 -21.84
N ILE A 369 -22.04 -9.60 -21.93
CA ILE A 369 -23.38 -9.21 -22.34
C ILE A 369 -23.50 -9.21 -23.87
N THR A 370 -24.53 -9.87 -24.39
CA THR A 370 -24.83 -9.88 -25.82
C THR A 370 -25.44 -8.56 -26.23
N LEU A 371 -24.80 -7.84 -27.15
CA LEU A 371 -25.32 -6.61 -27.75
C LEU A 371 -26.08 -6.91 -29.05
N THR A 372 -27.09 -6.09 -29.35
CA THR A 372 -27.74 -6.09 -30.66
C THR A 372 -26.77 -5.55 -31.73
N GLN A 373 -27.05 -5.86 -33.01
CA GLN A 373 -26.21 -5.36 -34.10
C GLN A 373 -26.13 -3.82 -34.11
N VAL A 374 -27.25 -3.13 -33.86
CA VAL A 374 -27.30 -1.65 -33.81
C VAL A 374 -26.40 -1.10 -32.69
N GLN A 375 -26.40 -1.74 -31.52
CA GLN A 375 -25.52 -1.35 -30.42
C GLN A 375 -24.05 -1.61 -30.74
N LEU A 376 -23.75 -2.75 -31.36
CA LEU A 376 -22.39 -3.05 -31.80
C LEU A 376 -21.91 -2.02 -32.84
N ASP A 377 -22.73 -1.67 -33.83
CA ASP A 377 -22.38 -0.71 -34.88
C ASP A 377 -22.18 0.71 -34.33
N ALA A 378 -22.91 1.07 -33.27
CA ALA A 378 -22.74 2.34 -32.56
C ALA A 378 -21.41 2.45 -31.80
N LEU A 379 -20.76 1.33 -31.46
CA LEU A 379 -19.43 1.31 -30.84
C LEU A 379 -18.34 1.20 -31.92
N PRO A 380 -17.52 2.24 -32.17
CA PRO A 380 -16.41 2.14 -33.12
C PRO A 380 -15.42 1.04 -32.74
N THR A 381 -14.94 0.30 -33.74
CA THR A 381 -13.92 -0.74 -33.51
C THR A 381 -12.55 -0.07 -33.31
N GLY A 382 -11.92 -0.34 -32.17
CA GLY A 382 -10.54 0.05 -31.89
C GLY A 382 -9.54 -0.80 -32.66
N ALA A 383 -8.34 -0.26 -32.89
CA ALA A 383 -7.25 -1.07 -33.40
C ALA A 383 -7.00 -2.23 -32.43
N PHE A 384 -6.86 -3.45 -32.93
CA PHE A 384 -6.51 -4.61 -32.09
C PHE A 384 -5.02 -4.64 -31.79
N ARG A 385 -4.19 -4.15 -32.72
CA ARG A 385 -2.77 -3.86 -32.51
C ARG A 385 -2.40 -2.49 -33.09
N PRO A 386 -1.48 -1.74 -32.46
CA PRO A 386 -1.07 -0.43 -32.94
C PRO A 386 -0.31 -0.47 -34.26
N ASP A 387 0.28 -1.62 -34.63
CA ASP A 387 0.97 -1.75 -35.90
C ASP A 387 0.02 -1.85 -37.10
N ILE A 388 -1.23 -2.26 -36.91
CA ILE A 388 -2.16 -2.51 -38.02
C ILE A 388 -2.75 -1.19 -38.49
N THR A 389 -2.54 -0.88 -39.77
CA THR A 389 -2.89 0.42 -40.38
C THR A 389 -4.20 0.38 -41.16
N GLY A 390 -4.75 -0.80 -41.47
CA GLY A 390 -6.07 -0.92 -42.09
C GLY A 390 -6.38 -2.29 -42.69
N ILE A 391 -7.56 -2.41 -43.31
CA ILE A 391 -7.99 -3.55 -44.14
C ILE A 391 -7.97 -3.12 -45.61
N VAL A 392 -7.45 -3.96 -46.49
CA VAL A 392 -7.36 -3.73 -47.94
C VAL A 392 -7.88 -4.96 -48.69
N LYS A 393 -8.25 -4.79 -49.96
CA LYS A 393 -8.61 -5.89 -50.86
C LYS A 393 -7.70 -5.93 -52.07
N SER A 394 -7.42 -7.12 -52.60
CA SER A 394 -6.73 -7.24 -53.89
C SER A 394 -7.64 -6.79 -55.03
N ILE A 395 -7.04 -6.31 -56.11
CA ILE A 395 -7.76 -6.09 -57.37
C ILE A 395 -7.96 -7.48 -58.01
N PRO A 396 -9.20 -7.97 -58.19
CA PRO A 396 -9.43 -9.27 -58.78
C PRO A 396 -9.07 -9.28 -60.27
N VAL A 397 -8.34 -10.30 -60.72
CA VAL A 397 -8.18 -10.62 -62.15
C VAL A 397 -9.18 -11.72 -62.48
N ALA A 398 -10.13 -11.44 -63.38
CA ALA A 398 -11.19 -12.38 -63.72
C ALA A 398 -10.63 -13.75 -64.15
N PRO A 399 -11.19 -14.88 -63.67
CA PRO A 399 -12.47 -15.03 -62.96
C PRO A 399 -12.38 -14.98 -61.41
N ALA A 400 -11.28 -14.53 -60.83
CA ALA A 400 -11.06 -14.59 -59.37
C ALA A 400 -11.86 -13.53 -58.59
N THR A 401 -12.23 -13.85 -57.35
CA THR A 401 -12.77 -12.89 -56.37
C THR A 401 -11.66 -12.20 -55.60
N ALA A 402 -11.91 -10.97 -55.12
CA ALA A 402 -10.92 -10.22 -54.33
C ALA A 402 -10.56 -10.94 -53.02
N SER A 403 -9.27 -11.02 -52.71
CA SER A 403 -8.75 -11.48 -51.42
C SER A 403 -8.57 -10.29 -50.48
N TYR A 404 -8.81 -10.48 -49.19
CA TYR A 404 -8.77 -9.40 -48.21
C TYR A 404 -7.64 -9.60 -47.21
N TYR A 405 -7.04 -8.49 -46.79
CA TYR A 405 -5.90 -8.49 -45.90
C TYR A 405 -6.01 -7.37 -44.87
N MET A 406 -5.69 -7.66 -43.61
CA MET A 406 -5.23 -6.60 -42.70
C MET A 406 -3.77 -6.30 -43.05
N VAL A 407 -3.37 -5.04 -42.99
CA VAL A 407 -2.01 -4.62 -43.36
C VAL A 407 -1.39 -3.73 -42.30
N ASN A 408 -0.06 -3.79 -42.22
CA ASN A 408 0.76 -2.75 -41.63
C ASN A 408 1.82 -2.29 -42.66
N ALA A 409 2.84 -1.55 -42.21
CA ALA A 409 3.90 -1.05 -43.09
C ALA A 409 4.70 -2.15 -43.83
N SER A 410 4.76 -3.39 -43.30
CA SER A 410 5.64 -4.45 -43.83
C SER A 410 5.00 -5.84 -43.92
N LYS A 411 3.78 -6.03 -43.41
CA LYS A 411 3.10 -7.34 -43.31
C LYS A 411 1.65 -7.25 -43.76
N LYS A 412 1.17 -8.34 -44.36
CA LYS A 412 -0.24 -8.60 -44.69
C LYS A 412 -0.75 -9.87 -44.00
N TYR A 413 -1.97 -9.82 -43.51
CA TYR A 413 -2.62 -10.91 -42.78
C TYR A 413 -3.93 -11.28 -43.49
N PRO A 414 -4.05 -12.48 -44.09
CA PRO A 414 -5.24 -12.88 -44.82
C PRO A 414 -6.52 -12.84 -43.96
N VAL A 415 -7.62 -12.32 -44.52
CA VAL A 415 -8.94 -12.22 -43.90
C VAL A 415 -9.98 -12.93 -44.78
N ASP A 416 -10.79 -13.79 -44.16
CA ASP A 416 -11.96 -14.39 -44.79
C ASP A 416 -13.17 -13.46 -44.60
N CYS A 417 -13.64 -12.82 -45.66
CA CYS A 417 -14.76 -11.87 -45.59
C CYS A 417 -16.13 -12.51 -45.37
N GLY A 418 -16.29 -13.81 -45.64
CA GLY A 418 -17.48 -14.54 -45.22
C GLY A 418 -17.55 -14.66 -43.69
N LYS A 419 -16.38 -14.61 -43.03
CA LYS A 419 -16.25 -14.67 -41.57
C LYS A 419 -15.90 -13.32 -40.92
N ALA A 420 -15.63 -12.28 -41.71
CA ALA A 420 -15.29 -10.96 -41.19
C ALA A 420 -16.36 -10.37 -40.26
N PRO A 421 -17.69 -10.53 -40.53
CA PRO A 421 -18.71 -10.13 -39.59
C PRO A 421 -18.61 -10.87 -38.23
N LEU A 422 -18.16 -12.13 -38.24
CA LEU A 422 -17.89 -12.94 -37.03
C LEU A 422 -16.67 -12.44 -36.23
N LEU A 423 -15.92 -11.49 -36.77
CA LEU A 423 -14.82 -10.84 -36.10
C LEU A 423 -15.13 -9.35 -35.85
N GLY A 424 -16.33 -8.89 -36.21
CA GLY A 424 -16.77 -7.48 -36.12
C GLY A 424 -16.08 -6.56 -37.13
N PHE A 425 -15.57 -7.14 -38.21
CA PHE A 425 -15.01 -6.40 -39.34
C PHE A 425 -16.00 -6.38 -40.49
N SER A 426 -15.99 -5.28 -41.25
CA SER A 426 -16.70 -5.17 -42.52
C SER A 426 -15.70 -5.06 -43.65
N CYS A 427 -15.81 -5.95 -44.63
CA CYS A 427 -15.01 -5.91 -45.85
C CYS A 427 -15.57 -4.94 -46.89
N THR A 428 -16.76 -4.40 -46.65
CA THR A 428 -17.58 -3.67 -47.63
C THR A 428 -16.89 -2.40 -48.15
N ALA A 429 -16.11 -1.72 -47.30
CA ALA A 429 -15.42 -0.46 -47.63
C ALA A 429 -13.89 -0.60 -47.80
N ALA A 430 -13.36 -1.83 -47.95
CA ALA A 430 -11.92 -2.03 -48.04
C ALA A 430 -11.35 -1.42 -49.35
N PRO A 431 -10.37 -0.50 -49.29
CA PRO A 431 -9.71 0.05 -50.48
C PRO A 431 -8.96 -1.04 -51.24
N ALA A 432 -8.98 -0.94 -52.58
CA ALA A 432 -8.31 -1.88 -53.46
C ALA A 432 -6.82 -1.54 -53.61
N TRP A 433 -5.95 -2.53 -53.43
CA TRP A 433 -4.50 -2.44 -53.66
C TRP A 433 -4.11 -3.40 -54.79
N ASP A 434 -3.18 -2.96 -55.64
CA ASP A 434 -2.59 -3.81 -56.67
C ASP A 434 -1.64 -4.88 -56.08
N ASP A 435 -1.30 -5.87 -56.90
CA ASP A 435 -0.46 -6.99 -56.49
C ASP A 435 0.97 -6.57 -56.15
N SER A 436 1.50 -5.51 -56.77
CA SER A 436 2.84 -4.99 -56.46
C SER A 436 2.91 -4.53 -55.00
N LYS A 437 1.92 -3.73 -54.59
CA LYS A 437 1.81 -3.21 -53.22
C LYS A 437 1.53 -4.32 -52.20
N LEU A 438 0.74 -5.33 -52.56
CA LEU A 438 0.48 -6.47 -51.67
C LEU A 438 1.67 -7.42 -51.58
N ASN A 439 2.43 -7.65 -52.65
CA ASN A 439 3.57 -8.58 -52.65
C ASN A 439 4.82 -7.99 -51.98
N ALA A 440 4.91 -6.67 -51.87
CA ALA A 440 5.89 -6.00 -51.03
C ALA A 440 5.72 -6.26 -49.52
N LEU A 441 4.56 -6.78 -49.09
CA LEU A 441 4.27 -7.12 -47.70
C LEU A 441 4.45 -8.60 -47.41
N ALA A 442 5.13 -8.92 -46.31
CA ALA A 442 5.29 -10.30 -45.85
C ALA A 442 3.93 -10.88 -45.39
N THR A 443 3.57 -12.05 -45.92
CA THR A 443 2.32 -12.71 -45.53
C THR A 443 2.50 -13.42 -44.19
N VAL A 444 1.67 -13.07 -43.21
CA VAL A 444 1.65 -13.73 -41.90
C VAL A 444 0.26 -14.30 -41.64
N ARG A 445 0.18 -15.60 -41.37
CA ARG A 445 -1.07 -16.23 -40.95
C ARG A 445 -1.22 -16.05 -39.44
N LEU A 446 -2.25 -15.34 -39.01
CA LEU A 446 -2.54 -15.19 -37.58
C LEU A 446 -3.23 -16.46 -37.08
N GLY A 447 -2.70 -17.06 -36.03
CA GLY A 447 -3.47 -17.97 -35.18
C GLY A 447 -4.54 -17.19 -34.41
N VAL A 448 -5.57 -17.88 -33.92
CA VAL A 448 -6.68 -17.28 -33.16
C VAL A 448 -6.20 -16.41 -31.99
N THR A 449 -5.12 -16.79 -31.31
CA THR A 449 -4.51 -16.06 -30.18
C THR A 449 -3.82 -14.74 -30.56
N GLY A 450 -3.50 -14.52 -31.84
CA GLY A 450 -2.79 -13.32 -32.31
C GLY A 450 -3.69 -12.19 -32.84
N LEU A 451 -5.01 -12.41 -32.85
CA LEU A 451 -5.99 -11.49 -33.44
C LEU A 451 -6.57 -10.47 -32.44
N GLY A 452 -6.57 -10.79 -31.14
CA GLY A 452 -7.12 -9.92 -30.10
C GLY A 452 -6.14 -8.83 -29.64
N ILE A 453 -6.59 -8.02 -28.69
CA ILE A 453 -5.72 -7.02 -28.04
C ILE A 453 -4.50 -7.67 -27.38
N SER A 454 -3.35 -7.00 -27.46
CA SER A 454 -2.19 -7.44 -26.70
C SER A 454 -2.39 -7.19 -25.21
N ALA A 455 -1.85 -8.10 -24.39
CA ALA A 455 -1.80 -7.95 -22.95
C ALA A 455 -0.61 -7.12 -22.47
N LEU A 456 0.43 -6.95 -23.31
CA LEU A 456 1.62 -6.15 -23.00
C LEU A 456 1.39 -4.70 -23.39
N MET A 457 1.68 -3.76 -22.50
CA MET A 457 1.55 -2.32 -22.71
C MET A 457 2.89 -1.63 -22.48
N ASN A 458 3.17 -0.60 -23.28
CA ASN A 458 4.25 0.34 -23.02
C ASN A 458 3.67 1.58 -22.34
N LEU A 459 4.32 2.01 -21.26
CA LEU A 459 4.00 3.24 -20.54
C LEU A 459 4.81 4.40 -21.10
N ASP A 460 4.36 5.62 -20.79
CA ASP A 460 4.97 6.84 -21.32
C ASP A 460 6.37 7.08 -20.73
N ASP A 461 6.69 6.48 -19.58
CA ASP A 461 8.03 6.49 -18.96
C ASP A 461 8.98 5.41 -19.54
N GLY A 462 8.55 4.67 -20.56
CA GLY A 462 9.31 3.59 -21.18
C GLY A 462 9.23 2.25 -20.43
N SER A 463 8.63 2.21 -19.25
CA SER A 463 8.37 0.95 -18.54
C SER A 463 7.26 0.15 -19.25
N ARG A 464 7.14 -1.13 -18.87
CA ARG A 464 6.22 -2.06 -19.53
C ARG A 464 5.41 -2.82 -18.50
N VAL A 465 4.13 -3.02 -18.80
CA VAL A 465 3.21 -3.79 -17.95
C VAL A 465 2.50 -4.82 -18.80
N ILE A 466 2.40 -6.04 -18.31
CA ILE A 466 1.60 -7.09 -18.90
C ILE A 466 0.39 -7.39 -18.02
N ILE A 467 -0.76 -7.60 -18.66
CA ILE A 467 -1.94 -8.15 -18.00
C ILE A 467 -1.87 -9.67 -18.06
N GLN A 468 -1.78 -10.34 -16.91
CA GLN A 468 -1.67 -11.79 -16.86
C GLN A 468 -2.39 -12.32 -15.63
N ALA A 469 -3.27 -13.31 -15.84
CA ALA A 469 -4.09 -13.92 -14.79
C ALA A 469 -4.88 -12.88 -13.96
N GLY A 470 -5.48 -11.88 -14.62
CA GLY A 470 -6.28 -10.85 -13.99
C GLY A 470 -5.48 -9.86 -13.13
N LYS A 471 -4.18 -9.71 -13.39
CA LYS A 471 -3.31 -8.77 -12.65
C LYS A 471 -2.48 -7.92 -13.60
N LYS A 472 -2.26 -6.65 -13.23
CA LYS A 472 -1.21 -5.80 -13.81
C LYS A 472 0.13 -6.25 -13.26
N ARG A 473 1.08 -6.60 -14.13
CA ARG A 473 2.43 -7.02 -13.73
C ARG A 473 3.45 -6.20 -14.48
N GLU A 474 4.27 -5.46 -13.76
CA GLU A 474 5.36 -4.72 -14.38
C GLU A 474 6.43 -5.69 -14.91
N VAL A 475 7.02 -5.37 -16.05
CA VAL A 475 7.99 -6.20 -16.74
C VAL A 475 9.36 -5.56 -16.57
N LEU A 476 10.30 -6.31 -15.99
CA LEU A 476 11.65 -5.84 -15.76
C LEU A 476 12.43 -5.66 -17.07
N ASP A 477 12.45 -6.69 -17.92
CA ASP A 477 13.17 -6.69 -19.20
C ASP A 477 12.72 -7.83 -20.15
N ASP A 478 13.33 -7.91 -21.34
CA ASP A 478 12.99 -8.90 -22.38
C ASP A 478 13.33 -10.33 -21.99
N ALA A 479 14.41 -10.53 -21.23
CA ALA A 479 14.77 -11.84 -20.72
C ALA A 479 13.73 -12.34 -19.72
N SER A 480 13.15 -11.43 -18.93
CA SER A 480 12.08 -11.73 -17.98
C SER A 480 10.78 -12.13 -18.69
N LEU A 481 10.43 -11.46 -19.79
CA LEU A 481 9.32 -11.89 -20.64
C LEU A 481 9.56 -13.28 -21.24
N THR A 482 10.76 -13.49 -21.79
CA THR A 482 11.14 -14.76 -22.40
C THR A 482 11.10 -15.91 -21.39
N ALA A 483 11.65 -15.69 -20.19
CA ALA A 483 11.62 -16.67 -19.10
C ALA A 483 10.19 -16.96 -18.61
N ALA A 484 9.29 -15.97 -18.66
CA ALA A 484 7.87 -16.14 -18.36
C ALA A 484 7.07 -16.80 -19.51
N GLY A 485 7.72 -17.22 -20.59
CA GLY A 485 7.07 -17.83 -21.76
C GLY A 485 6.25 -16.84 -22.59
N VAL A 486 6.44 -15.53 -22.38
CA VAL A 486 5.76 -14.48 -23.14
C VAL A 486 6.58 -14.19 -24.39
N GLY A 487 6.12 -14.70 -25.53
CA GLY A 487 6.74 -14.44 -26.82
C GLY A 487 6.70 -12.96 -27.24
N PRO A 488 7.39 -12.58 -28.33
CA PRO A 488 7.41 -11.21 -28.82
C PRO A 488 5.99 -10.75 -29.14
N THR A 489 5.46 -9.89 -28.28
CA THR A 489 4.09 -9.40 -28.37
C THR A 489 4.15 -7.91 -28.68
N ALA A 490 3.49 -7.46 -29.75
CA ALA A 490 3.38 -6.04 -30.01
C ALA A 490 2.65 -5.36 -28.84
N PRO A 491 2.97 -4.10 -28.48
CA PRO A 491 2.26 -3.41 -27.41
C PRO A 491 0.77 -3.29 -27.69
N SER A 492 -0.03 -3.22 -26.65
CA SER A 492 -1.46 -2.99 -26.72
C SER A 492 -1.73 -1.57 -27.18
N PRO A 493 -2.79 -1.34 -27.97
CA PRO A 493 -3.30 0.00 -28.23
C PRO A 493 -4.04 0.59 -27.03
N LEU A 494 -4.32 -0.22 -26.01
CA LEU A 494 -4.88 0.20 -24.73
C LEU A 494 -3.79 0.73 -23.79
N LYS A 495 -4.21 1.57 -22.84
CA LYS A 495 -3.37 2.17 -21.82
C LYS A 495 -3.64 1.54 -20.46
N LEU A 496 -2.71 1.68 -19.52
CA LEU A 496 -2.82 1.07 -18.20
C LEU A 496 -4.11 1.49 -17.46
N LYS A 497 -4.59 2.72 -17.67
CA LYS A 497 -5.83 3.23 -17.08
C LYS A 497 -7.07 2.43 -17.49
N ASP A 498 -7.06 1.80 -18.66
CA ASP A 498 -8.16 0.97 -19.17
C ASP A 498 -8.31 -0.31 -18.33
N PHE A 499 -7.27 -0.67 -17.54
CA PHE A 499 -7.20 -1.82 -16.65
C PHE A 499 -7.16 -1.40 -15.17
N SER A 500 -7.75 -0.25 -14.84
CA SER A 500 -7.83 0.27 -13.46
C SER A 500 -8.54 -0.69 -12.50
N TYR A 501 -9.49 -1.48 -13.01
CA TYR A 501 -10.25 -2.51 -12.28
C TYR A 501 -9.41 -3.72 -11.85
N LEU A 502 -8.21 -3.90 -12.39
CA LEU A 502 -7.33 -5.01 -12.03
C LEU A 502 -6.40 -4.63 -10.86
N PRO A 503 -6.10 -5.55 -9.94
CA PRO A 503 -5.05 -5.36 -8.95
C PRO A 503 -3.65 -5.49 -9.57
N TRP A 504 -2.64 -4.96 -8.87
CA TRP A 504 -1.24 -5.26 -9.19
C TRP A 504 -0.87 -6.68 -8.73
N GLY A 505 0.00 -7.33 -9.48
CA GLY A 505 0.57 -8.65 -9.19
C GLY A 505 2.09 -8.61 -9.25
N ALA A 506 2.72 -9.69 -8.77
CA ALA A 506 4.17 -9.79 -8.76
C ALA A 506 4.76 -9.50 -10.15
N PRO A 507 5.87 -8.74 -10.22
CA PRO A 507 6.45 -8.32 -11.48
C PRO A 507 6.97 -9.53 -12.27
N ILE A 508 7.03 -9.38 -13.59
CA ILE A 508 7.70 -10.31 -14.49
C ILE A 508 9.18 -9.94 -14.49
N ALA A 509 9.94 -10.62 -13.64
CA ALA A 509 11.37 -10.47 -13.47
C ALA A 509 12.04 -11.85 -13.40
N VAL A 510 13.17 -12.05 -14.10
CA VAL A 510 14.02 -13.21 -13.87
C VAL A 510 14.56 -13.15 -12.44
N ASP A 511 14.40 -14.23 -11.69
CA ASP A 511 14.90 -14.32 -10.32
C ASP A 511 16.42 -14.07 -10.25
N GLY A 512 16.87 -13.37 -9.22
CA GLY A 512 18.25 -12.94 -9.07
C GLY A 512 18.70 -11.86 -10.05
N SER A 513 17.78 -11.02 -10.54
CA SER A 513 18.13 -9.84 -11.34
C SER A 513 18.35 -8.60 -10.46
N LEU A 514 19.41 -7.86 -10.73
CA LEU A 514 19.75 -6.56 -10.13
C LEU A 514 19.15 -5.44 -10.98
N PHE A 515 18.31 -4.60 -10.39
CA PHE A 515 17.58 -3.53 -11.09
C PHE A 515 17.46 -2.27 -10.24
N VAL A 516 17.09 -1.16 -10.86
CA VAL A 516 16.81 0.09 -10.15
C VAL A 516 15.35 0.16 -9.72
N ASN A 517 15.10 0.39 -8.43
CA ASN A 517 13.80 0.84 -7.95
C ASN A 517 13.64 2.33 -8.26
N ARG A 518 12.70 2.66 -9.15
CA ARG A 518 12.50 4.04 -9.60
C ARG A 518 12.02 4.99 -8.50
N ALA A 519 11.29 4.49 -7.51
CA ALA A 519 10.77 5.30 -6.41
C ALA A 519 11.87 5.67 -5.41
N LEU A 520 12.73 4.71 -5.05
CA LEU A 520 13.81 4.91 -4.07
C LEU A 520 15.12 5.40 -4.69
N LYS A 521 15.27 5.27 -6.02
CA LYS A 521 16.51 5.55 -6.77
C LYS A 521 17.69 4.75 -6.23
N ARG A 522 17.45 3.48 -5.89
CA ARG A 522 18.42 2.53 -5.37
C ARG A 522 18.35 1.24 -6.15
N GLU A 523 19.45 0.49 -6.16
CA GLU A 523 19.44 -0.87 -6.70
C GLU A 523 18.79 -1.83 -5.72
N GLY A 524 18.06 -2.79 -6.26
CA GLY A 524 17.43 -3.88 -5.52
C GLY A 524 17.49 -5.17 -6.32
N VAL A 525 17.16 -6.26 -5.64
CA VAL A 525 17.14 -7.61 -6.21
C VAL A 525 15.83 -8.30 -5.85
N ILE A 526 15.36 -9.16 -6.75
CA ILE A 526 14.30 -10.11 -6.45
C ILE A 526 14.93 -11.49 -6.32
N VAL A 527 14.73 -12.15 -5.18
CA VAL A 527 15.21 -13.52 -4.93
C VAL A 527 14.07 -14.36 -4.35
N ASN A 528 13.77 -15.47 -5.02
CA ASN A 528 12.65 -16.37 -4.73
C ASN A 528 11.33 -15.61 -4.49
N GLY A 529 11.03 -14.62 -5.34
CA GLY A 529 9.80 -13.82 -5.25
C GLY A 529 9.76 -12.77 -4.13
N ASN A 530 10.86 -12.56 -3.40
CA ASN A 530 10.98 -11.52 -2.39
C ASN A 530 11.83 -10.36 -2.90
N TYR A 531 11.42 -9.14 -2.60
CA TYR A 531 12.14 -7.93 -2.99
C TYR A 531 13.03 -7.41 -1.86
N PHE A 532 14.27 -7.08 -2.19
CA PHE A 532 15.23 -6.46 -1.28
C PHE A 532 15.89 -5.25 -1.93
N ASP A 533 15.71 -4.06 -1.34
CA ASP A 533 16.56 -2.90 -1.63
C ASP A 533 17.97 -3.11 -1.10
N ILE A 534 18.99 -2.60 -1.78
CA ILE A 534 20.37 -2.64 -1.27
C ILE A 534 20.69 -1.31 -0.58
N ASP A 535 21.20 -1.37 0.65
CA ASP A 535 21.65 -0.17 1.36
C ASP A 535 22.81 0.48 0.58
N PRO A 536 22.80 1.81 0.34
CA PRO A 536 23.83 2.47 -0.45
C PRO A 536 25.26 2.26 0.08
N VAL A 537 25.45 2.13 1.40
CA VAL A 537 26.76 1.90 1.99
C VAL A 537 27.22 0.47 1.71
N THR A 538 26.33 -0.51 1.91
CA THR A 538 26.60 -1.91 1.57
C THR A 538 26.89 -2.08 0.07
N ARG A 539 26.13 -1.37 -0.78
CA ARG A 539 26.32 -1.42 -2.24
C ARG A 539 27.66 -0.88 -2.71
N ALA A 540 28.20 0.13 -2.02
CA ALA A 540 29.50 0.71 -2.33
C ALA A 540 30.67 -0.23 -1.99
N GLU A 541 30.47 -1.13 -1.02
CA GLU A 541 31.51 -2.05 -0.55
C GLU A 541 31.45 -3.43 -1.21
N ILE A 542 30.28 -3.83 -1.70
CA ILE A 542 30.03 -5.15 -2.26
C ILE A 542 29.60 -5.03 -3.71
N ASP A 543 30.24 -5.80 -4.59
CA ASP A 543 29.90 -5.87 -6.00
C ASP A 543 28.82 -6.92 -6.24
N PHE A 544 27.56 -6.51 -6.12
CA PHE A 544 26.38 -7.35 -6.35
C PHE A 544 26.29 -7.88 -7.79
N THR A 545 27.02 -7.30 -8.75
CA THR A 545 27.00 -7.74 -10.15
C THR A 545 27.67 -9.10 -10.35
N LYS A 546 28.50 -9.54 -9.38
CA LYS A 546 29.09 -10.89 -9.35
C LYS A 546 28.12 -11.96 -8.87
N LEU A 547 27.04 -11.57 -8.18
CA LEU A 547 26.09 -12.47 -7.53
C LEU A 547 24.76 -12.56 -8.28
N PHE A 548 24.41 -11.48 -8.99
CA PHE A 548 23.10 -11.29 -9.61
C PHE A 548 23.21 -10.91 -11.08
N ARG A 549 22.22 -11.31 -11.86
CA ARG A 549 22.10 -10.95 -13.27
C ARG A 549 21.91 -9.45 -13.39
N GLN A 550 22.77 -8.78 -14.15
CA GLN A 550 22.59 -7.36 -14.46
C GLN A 550 21.47 -7.15 -15.49
N THR A 551 20.69 -6.08 -15.31
CA THR A 551 19.72 -5.64 -16.30
C THR A 551 19.64 -4.11 -16.35
N PRO A 552 19.42 -3.51 -17.55
CA PRO A 552 19.11 -2.09 -17.65
C PRO A 552 17.67 -1.77 -17.20
N GLY A 553 16.87 -2.80 -16.91
CA GLY A 553 15.50 -2.67 -16.45
C GLY A 553 15.36 -1.97 -15.10
N SER A 554 14.17 -1.43 -14.85
CA SER A 554 13.81 -0.84 -13.57
C SER A 554 12.38 -1.22 -13.22
N LEU A 555 12.04 -1.19 -11.93
CA LEU A 555 10.69 -1.43 -11.44
C LEU A 555 10.19 -0.25 -10.59
N GLY A 556 8.90 0.04 -10.68
CA GLY A 556 8.23 1.08 -9.91
C GLY A 556 7.66 0.54 -8.59
N ALA A 557 7.21 1.46 -7.73
CA ALA A 557 6.59 1.10 -6.45
C ALA A 557 5.33 0.22 -6.64
N ASP A 558 4.49 0.56 -7.62
CA ASP A 558 3.28 -0.19 -7.93
C ASP A 558 3.58 -1.62 -8.42
N GLY A 559 4.58 -1.79 -9.29
CA GLY A 559 4.99 -3.11 -9.78
C GLY A 559 5.59 -4.00 -8.68
N LEU A 560 6.22 -3.39 -7.68
CA LEU A 560 6.78 -4.09 -6.51
C LEU A 560 5.76 -4.29 -5.37
N SER A 561 4.59 -3.64 -5.42
CA SER A 561 3.60 -3.64 -4.33
C SER A 561 3.03 -5.01 -3.99
N ALA A 562 3.09 -5.95 -4.93
CA ALA A 562 2.50 -7.28 -4.82
C ALA A 562 3.50 -8.37 -4.42
N ILE A 563 4.76 -8.01 -4.13
CA ILE A 563 5.77 -8.91 -3.55
C ILE A 563 6.17 -8.40 -2.17
N PRO A 564 6.50 -9.29 -1.21
CA PRO A 564 6.92 -8.87 0.12
C PRO A 564 8.12 -7.92 0.03
N ASN A 565 7.93 -6.69 0.52
CA ASN A 565 9.02 -5.75 0.69
C ASN A 565 9.73 -6.09 2.01
N THR A 566 10.89 -6.69 1.89
CA THR A 566 11.71 -7.07 3.05
C THR A 566 12.62 -5.92 3.46
N ALA A 567 13.32 -6.07 4.58
CA ALA A 567 14.28 -5.06 5.02
C ALA A 567 15.42 -4.91 3.99
N SER A 568 15.95 -3.70 3.86
CA SER A 568 17.06 -3.44 2.93
C SER A 568 18.29 -4.28 3.29
N ILE A 569 18.97 -4.85 2.30
CA ILE A 569 20.22 -5.59 2.48
C ILE A 569 21.26 -4.62 3.04
N LYS A 570 21.57 -4.78 4.32
CA LYS A 570 22.68 -4.12 5.01
C LYS A 570 23.86 -5.08 5.07
N THR A 571 24.98 -4.60 5.60
CA THR A 571 26.20 -5.41 5.74
C THR A 571 26.07 -6.46 6.83
N LEU A 572 25.34 -6.19 7.90
CA LEU A 572 24.98 -7.18 8.90
C LEU A 572 23.56 -7.69 8.61
N VAL A 573 23.42 -8.99 8.36
CA VAL A 573 22.15 -9.62 8.04
C VAL A 573 21.86 -10.83 8.92
N VAL A 574 20.60 -11.18 9.07
CA VAL A 574 20.15 -12.40 9.75
C VAL A 574 19.24 -13.18 8.80
N ASP A 575 19.56 -14.45 8.57
CA ASP A 575 18.75 -15.29 7.70
C ASP A 575 17.55 -15.91 8.45
N ALA A 576 16.66 -16.58 7.72
CA ALA A 576 15.48 -17.21 8.30
C ALA A 576 15.80 -18.42 9.21
N ARG A 577 17.07 -18.87 9.23
CA ARG A 577 17.58 -19.88 10.17
C ARG A 577 18.11 -19.24 11.48
N SER A 578 17.89 -17.93 11.67
CA SER A 578 18.43 -17.13 12.77
C SER A 578 19.96 -17.08 12.81
N GLN A 579 20.61 -17.35 11.66
CA GLN A 579 22.05 -17.25 11.52
C GLN A 579 22.44 -15.83 11.09
N HIS A 580 23.37 -15.23 11.83
CA HIS A 580 23.85 -13.87 11.58
C HIS A 580 25.09 -13.91 10.68
N TRP A 581 25.12 -13.00 9.71
CA TRP A 581 26.18 -12.93 8.71
C TRP A 581 26.66 -11.50 8.53
N LEU A 582 27.97 -11.32 8.43
CA LEU A 582 28.58 -10.08 8.00
C LEU A 582 29.01 -10.22 6.54
N LEU A 583 28.37 -9.45 5.65
CA LEU A 583 28.61 -9.45 4.23
C LEU A 583 29.93 -8.71 3.91
N ASN A 584 30.72 -9.29 3.03
CA ASN A 584 32.01 -8.78 2.58
C ASN A 584 32.06 -8.78 1.05
N ALA A 585 33.08 -8.12 0.47
CA ALA A 585 33.29 -8.12 -0.99
C ALA A 585 33.51 -9.53 -1.57
N ASP A 586 34.00 -10.46 -0.74
CA ASP A 586 34.38 -11.82 -1.15
C ASP A 586 33.31 -12.88 -0.76
N GLY A 587 32.28 -12.54 0.02
CA GLY A 587 31.29 -13.49 0.51
C GLY A 587 30.59 -13.07 1.81
N LYS A 588 30.16 -14.03 2.63
CA LYS A 588 29.57 -13.82 3.95
C LYS A 588 30.39 -14.52 5.04
N THR A 589 30.62 -13.82 6.14
CA THR A 589 31.32 -14.33 7.33
C THR A 589 30.30 -14.64 8.41
N LYS A 590 30.37 -15.84 9.01
CA LYS A 590 29.46 -16.22 10.09
C LYS A 590 29.69 -15.33 11.32
N VAL A 591 28.62 -14.87 11.95
CA VAL A 591 28.64 -14.20 13.26
C VAL A 591 28.05 -15.15 14.30
N ASP A 592 28.89 -15.61 15.22
CA ASP A 592 28.58 -16.49 16.34
C ASP A 592 28.83 -15.74 17.66
N ASP A 593 28.03 -14.70 17.84
CA ASP A 593 28.02 -13.83 19.01
C ASP A 593 26.59 -13.80 19.57
N SER A 594 26.45 -13.59 20.87
CA SER A 594 25.16 -13.51 21.58
C SER A 594 24.87 -12.10 22.13
N THR A 595 25.77 -11.16 21.89
CA THR A 595 25.66 -9.78 22.40
C THR A 595 24.76 -8.91 21.52
N ASN A 596 24.25 -7.82 22.11
CA ASN A 596 23.15 -7.03 21.54
C ASN A 596 23.45 -6.36 20.18
N TRP A 597 24.70 -6.27 19.72
CA TRP A 597 24.97 -5.60 18.45
C TRP A 597 24.40 -6.36 17.24
N ILE A 598 24.26 -7.68 17.36
CA ILE A 598 23.69 -8.51 16.29
C ILE A 598 22.20 -8.24 16.06
N THR A 599 21.49 -7.65 17.04
CA THR A 599 20.05 -7.35 16.89
C THR A 599 19.78 -6.24 15.87
N ALA A 600 20.80 -5.51 15.44
CA ALA A 600 20.71 -4.53 14.36
C ALA A 600 20.74 -5.17 12.95
N ALA A 601 20.89 -6.49 12.87
CA ALA A 601 20.96 -7.23 11.62
C ALA A 601 19.68 -7.07 10.79
N SER A 602 19.86 -6.87 9.49
CA SER A 602 18.74 -6.80 8.56
C SER A 602 18.24 -8.20 8.20
N PRO A 603 16.94 -8.51 8.36
CA PRO A 603 16.42 -9.83 8.00
C PRO A 603 16.49 -10.07 6.49
N VAL A 604 17.02 -11.24 6.10
CA VAL A 604 17.09 -11.73 4.73
C VAL A 604 16.54 -13.15 4.61
N THR A 605 16.16 -13.58 3.41
CA THR A 605 15.78 -14.98 3.18
C THR A 605 17.00 -15.89 3.12
N ASN A 606 16.80 -17.19 3.32
CA ASN A 606 17.87 -18.18 3.19
C ASN A 606 18.43 -18.20 1.76
N GLU A 607 17.55 -18.10 0.76
CA GLU A 607 17.93 -18.11 -0.66
C GLU A 607 18.80 -16.90 -1.01
N LEU A 608 18.51 -15.72 -0.44
CA LEU A 608 19.35 -14.55 -0.61
C LEU A 608 20.69 -14.71 0.10
N ALA A 609 20.69 -15.16 1.36
CA ALA A 609 21.91 -15.38 2.11
C ALA A 609 22.83 -16.40 1.40
N ASP A 610 22.26 -17.46 0.82
CA ASP A 610 23.00 -18.53 0.16
C ASP A 610 23.56 -18.14 -1.23
N LYS A 611 23.18 -16.97 -1.77
CA LYS A 611 23.89 -16.36 -2.92
C LYS A 611 25.30 -15.90 -2.57
N PHE A 612 25.57 -15.56 -1.32
CA PHE A 612 26.89 -15.14 -0.87
C PHE A 612 27.73 -16.37 -0.48
N PRO A 613 28.92 -16.57 -1.07
CA PRO A 613 29.83 -17.64 -0.65
C PRO A 613 30.16 -17.54 0.84
N THR A 614 30.09 -18.65 1.57
CA THR A 614 30.46 -18.65 3.00
C THR A 614 31.98 -18.66 3.12
N LEU A 615 32.53 -17.71 3.87
CA LEU A 615 33.95 -17.64 4.19
C LEU A 615 34.26 -18.51 5.41
N GLU A 616 35.47 -19.08 5.47
CA GLU A 616 35.88 -20.00 6.54
C GLU A 616 35.96 -19.33 7.92
N GLN A 617 36.26 -18.02 7.95
CA GLN A 617 36.40 -17.27 9.19
C GLN A 617 35.03 -17.07 9.87
N THR A 618 35.02 -17.06 11.19
CA THR A 618 33.85 -16.79 12.02
C THR A 618 34.16 -15.65 12.98
N ILE A 619 33.25 -14.69 13.09
CA ILE A 619 33.28 -13.65 14.11
C ILE A 619 32.57 -14.21 15.33
N THR A 620 33.33 -14.52 16.38
CA THR A 620 32.80 -14.86 17.70
C THR A 620 32.78 -13.63 18.60
N GLY A 621 32.14 -13.72 19.76
CA GLY A 621 32.15 -12.66 20.78
C GLY A 621 33.53 -12.32 21.36
N PHE A 622 34.60 -13.06 20.97
CA PHE A 622 35.98 -12.76 21.34
C PHE A 622 36.95 -13.05 20.17
N ASN A 623 37.26 -12.03 19.36
CA ASN A 623 38.19 -12.11 18.23
C ASN A 623 38.89 -10.78 17.98
N PHE A 624 39.94 -10.80 17.16
CA PHE A 624 40.38 -9.60 16.46
C PHE A 624 39.60 -9.40 15.16
N VAL A 625 39.24 -8.16 14.83
CA VAL A 625 38.62 -7.76 13.57
C VAL A 625 39.39 -6.63 12.92
N GLN A 626 39.44 -6.61 11.59
CA GLN A 626 40.22 -5.64 10.83
C GLN A 626 39.52 -5.29 9.52
N VAL A 627 39.52 -4.00 9.16
CA VAL A 627 39.04 -3.57 7.84
C VAL A 627 40.11 -3.84 6.79
N LYS A 628 39.74 -4.48 5.68
CA LYS A 628 40.65 -4.77 4.56
C LYS A 628 41.34 -3.50 4.07
N GLY A 629 42.68 -3.52 4.03
CA GLY A 629 43.51 -2.38 3.64
C GLY A 629 43.80 -1.37 4.75
N GLN A 630 43.18 -1.47 5.93
CA GLN A 630 43.49 -0.63 7.09
C GLN A 630 44.48 -1.31 8.03
N LYS A 631 45.37 -0.53 8.68
CA LYS A 631 46.37 -1.07 9.61
C LYS A 631 45.83 -1.33 11.02
N THR A 632 44.74 -0.66 11.40
CA THR A 632 44.18 -0.77 12.75
C THR A 632 43.46 -2.10 12.92
N VAL A 633 43.89 -2.86 13.92
CA VAL A 633 43.22 -4.09 14.37
C VAL A 633 42.42 -3.77 15.62
N TYR A 634 41.18 -4.22 15.68
CA TYR A 634 40.28 -4.03 16.80
C TYR A 634 40.10 -5.35 17.54
N LEU A 635 40.06 -5.31 18.87
CA LEU A 635 39.60 -6.39 19.69
C LEU A 635 38.08 -6.30 19.81
N LEU A 636 37.35 -7.31 19.34
CA LEU A 636 35.95 -7.54 19.66
C LEU A 636 35.88 -8.36 20.95
N LYS A 637 35.27 -7.79 21.99
CA LYS A 637 34.97 -8.49 23.24
C LYS A 637 33.74 -7.87 23.88
N ASP A 638 32.86 -8.71 24.44
CA ASP A 638 31.62 -8.28 25.12
C ASP A 638 30.72 -7.40 24.23
N GLY A 639 30.72 -7.66 22.92
CA GLY A 639 29.92 -6.94 21.93
C GLY A 639 30.41 -5.53 21.58
N ILE A 640 31.64 -5.19 21.96
CA ILE A 640 32.27 -3.88 21.71
C ILE A 640 33.60 -4.11 21.01
N ILE A 641 33.87 -3.31 19.97
CA ILE A 641 35.20 -3.25 19.34
C ILE A 641 36.05 -2.15 19.96
N ARG A 642 37.29 -2.48 20.33
CA ARG A 642 38.28 -1.56 20.89
C ARG A 642 39.56 -1.62 20.07
N ALA A 643 40.06 -0.47 19.61
CA ALA A 643 41.31 -0.44 18.84
C ALA A 643 42.48 -0.99 19.68
N THR A 644 43.36 -1.79 19.07
CA THR A 644 44.60 -2.29 19.68
C THR A 644 45.77 -1.38 19.30
N TYR A 645 46.80 -1.31 20.15
CA TYR A 645 47.92 -0.41 19.93
C TYR A 645 48.97 -1.00 18.95
N ASN A 646 49.43 -2.23 19.18
CA ASN A 646 50.43 -2.91 18.33
C ASN A 646 50.28 -4.45 18.40
N ALA A 647 51.16 -5.19 17.72
CA ALA A 647 51.14 -6.66 17.71
C ALA A 647 51.45 -7.29 19.07
N ALA A 648 52.49 -6.81 19.77
CA ALA A 648 52.88 -7.34 21.07
C ALA A 648 51.76 -7.24 22.13
N ASP A 649 50.96 -6.16 22.08
CA ASP A 649 49.80 -6.03 22.96
C ASP A 649 48.70 -7.04 22.62
N ARG A 650 48.54 -7.40 21.34
CA ARG A 650 47.55 -8.39 20.91
C ARG A 650 47.89 -9.78 21.43
N ASP A 651 49.17 -10.14 21.46
CA ASP A 651 49.66 -11.41 22.01
C ASP A 651 49.36 -11.56 23.52
N VAL A 652 49.07 -10.45 24.22
CA VAL A 652 48.63 -10.48 25.63
C VAL A 652 47.11 -10.43 25.75
N LEU A 653 46.43 -9.80 24.80
CA LEU A 653 44.97 -9.62 24.80
C LEU A 653 44.22 -10.84 24.22
N ASP A 654 44.93 -11.78 23.59
CA ASP A 654 44.37 -12.96 22.96
C ASP A 654 44.19 -14.16 23.89
N VAL A 655 44.53 -14.01 25.18
CA VAL A 655 44.39 -15.09 26.17
C VAL A 655 42.94 -15.56 26.26
N GLY A 656 42.70 -16.82 25.90
CA GLY A 656 41.37 -17.43 25.82
C GLY A 656 40.63 -17.21 24.49
N MET A 657 41.28 -16.63 23.49
CA MET A 657 40.74 -16.42 22.14
C MET A 657 40.90 -17.70 21.32
N ASN A 658 39.83 -18.13 20.64
CA ASN A 658 39.87 -19.34 19.81
C ASN A 658 40.75 -19.21 18.57
N SER A 659 40.85 -17.99 18.01
CA SER A 659 41.67 -17.67 16.84
C SER A 659 42.18 -16.24 16.92
N THR A 660 43.51 -16.08 16.82
CA THR A 660 44.22 -14.81 16.93
C THR A 660 44.38 -14.09 15.59
N ALA A 661 44.08 -14.76 14.47
CA ALA A 661 44.04 -14.14 13.16
C ALA A 661 42.89 -13.12 13.08
N PRO A 662 43.15 -11.85 12.69
CA PRO A 662 42.09 -10.87 12.54
C PRO A 662 41.08 -11.28 11.47
N VAL A 663 39.79 -11.28 11.83
CA VAL A 663 38.70 -11.52 10.88
C VAL A 663 38.50 -10.27 10.04
N MET A 664 38.52 -10.42 8.72
CA MET A 664 38.42 -9.31 7.79
C MET A 664 36.95 -8.86 7.64
N VAL A 665 36.69 -7.58 7.86
CA VAL A 665 35.36 -6.96 7.76
C VAL A 665 35.39 -5.75 6.82
N THR A 666 34.22 -5.29 6.38
CA THR A 666 34.09 -4.01 5.65
C THR A 666 34.03 -2.81 6.61
N VAL A 667 34.07 -1.57 6.08
CA VAL A 667 33.97 -0.36 6.91
C VAL A 667 32.59 -0.28 7.56
N SER A 668 31.52 -0.57 6.81
CA SER A 668 30.16 -0.60 7.34
C SER A 668 29.92 -1.78 8.29
N GLY A 669 30.56 -2.92 8.05
CA GLY A 669 30.57 -4.06 8.96
C GLY A 669 31.18 -3.68 10.31
N LEU A 670 32.36 -3.05 10.30
CA LEU A 670 32.98 -2.50 11.51
C LEU A 670 32.09 -1.44 12.19
N ALA A 671 31.40 -0.60 11.42
CA ALA A 671 30.51 0.43 11.95
C ALA A 671 29.23 -0.14 12.59
N SER A 672 28.81 -1.36 12.25
CA SER A 672 27.67 -2.03 12.87
C SER A 672 27.94 -2.49 14.31
N ILE A 673 29.21 -2.57 14.71
CA ILE A 673 29.62 -2.99 16.04
C ILE A 673 29.88 -1.75 16.92
N PRO A 674 29.32 -1.68 18.15
CA PRO A 674 29.59 -0.61 19.10
C PRO A 674 31.09 -0.39 19.31
N LYS A 675 31.52 0.88 19.23
CA LYS A 675 32.92 1.27 19.40
C LYS A 675 33.20 1.68 20.83
N GLY A 676 34.20 1.04 21.41
CA GLY A 676 34.80 1.45 22.66
C GLY A 676 36.08 2.23 22.45
N VAL A 677 36.58 2.75 23.56
CA VAL A 677 37.92 3.32 23.71
C VAL A 677 39.00 2.27 23.45
N MET A 678 40.21 2.69 23.09
CA MET A 678 41.37 1.81 22.89
C MET A 678 41.55 0.83 24.06
N VAL A 679 41.99 -0.38 23.76
CA VAL A 679 42.34 -1.39 24.76
C VAL A 679 43.86 -1.54 24.84
N LEU A 680 44.36 -1.56 26.06
CA LEU A 680 45.74 -1.77 26.45
C LEU A 680 45.80 -2.99 27.40
N PRO A 681 46.85 -3.82 27.35
CA PRO A 681 47.02 -4.93 28.27
C PRO A 681 47.07 -4.47 29.73
N ALA A 682 46.41 -5.20 30.62
CA ALA A 682 46.55 -5.00 32.05
C ALA A 682 48.01 -5.27 32.47
N GLY A 683 48.51 -4.49 33.41
CA GLY A 683 49.90 -4.49 33.84
C GLY A 683 50.83 -3.57 33.02
N LEU A 684 50.37 -2.99 31.91
CA LEU A 684 51.21 -2.06 31.14
C LEU A 684 51.49 -0.77 31.95
N VAL A 685 52.76 -0.43 32.13
CA VAL A 685 53.16 0.88 32.66
C VAL A 685 53.15 1.90 31.53
N VAL A 686 52.43 3.00 31.73
CA VAL A 686 52.23 4.04 30.72
C VAL A 686 52.62 5.40 31.27
N LYS A 687 53.08 6.28 30.38
CA LYS A 687 53.35 7.70 30.67
C LYS A 687 52.51 8.55 29.74
N ASN A 688 51.73 9.47 30.32
CA ASN A 688 50.99 10.44 29.55
C ASN A 688 51.97 11.45 28.92
N LYS A 689 51.98 11.56 27.59
CA LYS A 689 52.87 12.46 26.84
C LYS A 689 52.66 13.94 27.16
N GLN A 690 51.45 14.34 27.54
CA GLN A 690 51.10 15.73 27.80
C GLN A 690 51.30 16.13 29.26
N THR A 691 50.87 15.29 30.20
CA THR A 691 50.94 15.61 31.64
C THR A 691 52.21 15.09 32.31
N GLY A 692 52.92 14.14 31.69
CA GLY A 692 54.07 13.46 32.27
C GLY A 692 53.74 12.42 33.33
N ILE A 693 52.46 12.30 33.74
CA ILE A 693 51.99 11.37 34.77
C ILE A 693 52.22 9.92 34.32
N VAL A 694 52.80 9.12 35.22
CA VAL A 694 53.02 7.68 35.03
C VAL A 694 51.91 6.90 35.74
N GLY A 695 51.38 5.87 35.08
CA GLY A 695 50.31 5.03 35.63
C GLY A 695 50.45 3.58 35.20
N LEU A 696 49.82 2.69 35.97
CA LEU A 696 49.68 1.27 35.67
C LEU A 696 48.29 1.00 35.10
N ILE A 697 48.20 0.41 33.91
CA ILE A 697 46.93 -0.05 33.36
C ILE A 697 46.46 -1.25 34.19
N ASP A 698 45.33 -1.10 34.87
CA ASP A 698 44.85 -2.10 35.83
C ASP A 698 43.46 -2.62 35.43
N GLY A 699 43.47 -3.65 34.58
CA GLY A 699 42.23 -4.20 34.01
C GLY A 699 41.74 -3.42 32.78
N ALA A 700 40.45 -3.54 32.48
CA ALA A 700 39.90 -3.15 31.17
C ALA A 700 39.70 -1.63 30.98
N SER A 701 39.56 -0.84 32.06
CA SER A 701 39.18 0.58 31.99
C SER A 701 39.70 1.43 33.15
N ARG A 702 40.64 0.92 33.94
CA ARG A 702 41.20 1.60 35.11
C ARG A 702 42.69 1.83 34.93
N ILE A 703 43.15 3.02 35.28
CA ILE A 703 44.57 3.33 35.44
C ILE A 703 44.80 3.68 36.90
N VAL A 704 45.88 3.16 37.46
CA VAL A 704 46.34 3.48 38.81
C VAL A 704 47.53 4.41 38.67
N THR A 705 47.36 5.67 39.06
CA THR A 705 48.44 6.66 38.99
C THR A 705 49.55 6.33 39.98
N ILE A 706 50.80 6.37 39.54
CA ILE A 706 51.97 6.04 40.35
C ILE A 706 52.60 7.36 40.83
N ALA A 707 52.54 7.63 42.13
CA ALA A 707 53.23 8.78 42.70
C ALA A 707 54.75 8.49 42.79
N GLU A 708 55.61 9.44 42.40
CA GLU A 708 57.08 9.29 42.32
C GLU A 708 57.74 8.76 43.61
N THR A 709 57.09 8.90 44.77
CA THR A 709 57.60 8.50 46.09
C THR A 709 57.01 7.18 46.65
N SER A 710 56.08 6.54 45.93
CA SER A 710 55.21 5.50 46.49
C SER A 710 55.68 4.05 46.33
N MET A 711 56.57 3.78 45.37
CA MET A 711 57.07 2.43 45.09
C MET A 711 58.58 2.45 44.89
N ALA A 712 59.31 1.78 45.79
CA ALA A 712 60.63 1.24 45.47
C ALA A 712 60.44 -0.13 44.83
N VAL A 713 59.70 -0.22 43.71
CA VAL A 713 59.62 -1.43 42.85
C VAL A 713 60.23 -1.07 41.51
N THR A 714 61.03 -1.98 40.96
CA THR A 714 61.52 -1.87 39.60
C THR A 714 60.36 -2.06 38.63
N LEU A 715 59.77 -0.94 38.18
CA LEU A 715 58.74 -0.95 37.16
C LEU A 715 59.37 -1.05 35.77
N PRO A 716 58.72 -1.74 34.80
CA PRO A 716 59.09 -1.66 33.40
C PRO A 716 59.12 -0.22 32.88
N GLU A 717 59.90 0.02 31.82
CA GLU A 717 59.98 1.33 31.19
C GLU A 717 58.58 1.80 30.72
N PRO A 718 58.12 3.00 31.14
CA PRO A 718 56.78 3.47 30.79
C PRO A 718 56.60 3.73 29.29
N ARG A 719 55.54 3.17 28.71
CA ARG A 719 55.15 3.49 27.32
C ARG A 719 54.53 4.88 27.23
N ALA A 720 55.08 5.75 26.40
CA ALA A 720 54.55 7.10 26.18
C ALA A 720 53.28 7.07 25.29
N LEU A 721 52.13 7.49 25.83
CA LEU A 721 50.82 7.51 25.15
C LEU A 721 50.15 8.89 25.19
N THR A 722 49.28 9.19 24.22
CA THR A 722 48.52 10.46 24.17
C THR A 722 47.27 10.42 25.07
N ASN A 723 46.70 11.59 25.40
CA ASN A 723 45.43 11.67 26.12
C ASN A 723 44.31 10.87 25.44
N LEU A 724 44.22 10.93 24.10
CA LEU A 724 43.19 10.22 23.35
C LEU A 724 43.34 8.69 23.46
N GLN A 725 44.57 8.19 23.55
CA GLN A 725 44.85 6.76 23.73
C GLN A 725 44.52 6.30 25.16
N LEU A 726 44.57 7.20 26.14
CA LEU A 726 44.29 6.93 27.55
C LEU A 726 42.85 7.30 27.98
N ILE A 727 42.04 7.89 27.10
CA ILE A 727 40.71 8.44 27.46
C ILE A 727 39.75 7.40 28.06
N GLY A 728 39.96 6.13 27.72
CA GLY A 728 39.21 4.99 28.23
C GLY A 728 39.59 4.51 29.63
N TYR A 729 40.66 5.06 30.18
CA TYR A 729 41.22 4.66 31.45
C TYR A 729 41.07 5.81 32.43
N GLN A 730 40.18 5.64 33.40
CA GLN A 730 39.94 6.64 34.42
C GLN A 730 40.87 6.42 35.59
N ASP A 731 41.49 7.50 36.05
CA ASP A 731 42.23 7.49 37.31
C ASP A 731 41.21 7.40 38.45
N GLN A 732 41.25 6.28 39.17
CA GLN A 732 40.36 6.04 40.30
C GLN A 732 41.14 6.02 41.61
N GLU A 733 42.45 5.75 41.55
CA GLU A 733 43.29 5.59 42.72
C GLU A 733 44.72 5.98 42.40
N VAL A 734 45.29 6.80 43.28
CA VAL A 734 46.73 7.05 43.31
C VAL A 734 47.36 5.99 44.19
N LEU A 735 48.26 5.20 43.61
CA LEU A 735 49.20 4.38 44.37
C LEU A 735 50.16 5.33 45.08
N SER A 736 49.84 5.62 46.33
CA SER A 736 50.50 6.62 47.17
C SER A 736 51.17 6.00 48.40
N SER A 737 51.01 4.68 48.60
CA SER A 737 51.65 3.94 49.67
C SER A 737 52.24 2.63 49.14
N TYR A 738 53.12 2.03 49.93
CA TYR A 738 53.72 0.72 49.67
C TYR A 738 52.76 -0.46 49.94
N LYS A 739 51.48 -0.21 50.20
CA LYS A 739 50.49 -1.25 50.52
C LYS A 739 49.62 -1.54 49.31
N VAL A 740 49.69 -2.76 48.79
CA VAL A 740 48.83 -3.23 47.70
C VAL A 740 48.01 -4.43 48.15
N SER A 741 46.91 -4.70 47.47
CA SER A 741 46.19 -5.97 47.68
C SER A 741 45.85 -6.66 46.38
N CYS A 742 46.15 -7.95 46.34
CA CYS A 742 45.99 -8.85 45.20
C CYS A 742 45.14 -10.03 45.64
N ALA A 743 44.07 -10.35 44.92
CA ALA A 743 43.12 -11.41 45.29
C ALA A 743 42.67 -11.38 46.78
N GLY A 744 42.56 -10.18 47.37
CA GLY A 744 42.17 -9.99 48.77
C GLY A 744 43.31 -10.09 49.80
N LEU A 745 44.48 -10.64 49.44
CA LEU A 745 45.68 -10.68 50.28
C LEU A 745 46.35 -9.30 50.33
N LYS A 746 46.98 -8.98 51.47
CA LYS A 746 47.64 -7.68 51.70
C LYS A 746 49.15 -7.86 51.54
N TYR A 747 49.75 -7.02 50.70
CA TYR A 747 51.19 -7.03 50.46
C TYR A 747 51.80 -5.68 50.80
N ILE A 748 53.02 -5.74 51.31
CA ILE A 748 53.86 -4.60 51.62
C ILE A 748 55.06 -4.62 50.68
N VAL A 749 55.23 -3.52 49.94
CA VAL A 749 56.37 -3.30 49.08
C VAL A 749 57.58 -2.89 49.92
N ALA A 750 58.63 -3.71 49.90
CA ALA A 750 59.94 -3.36 50.44
C ALA A 750 61.05 -3.93 49.55
N ASN A 751 62.12 -3.16 49.30
CA ASN A 751 63.25 -3.54 48.43
C ASN A 751 62.84 -4.15 47.08
N SER A 752 61.86 -3.55 46.40
CA SER A 752 61.32 -4.04 45.12
C SER A 752 60.59 -5.39 45.15
N LEU A 753 60.28 -5.93 46.33
CA LEU A 753 59.54 -7.18 46.49
C LEU A 753 58.24 -6.97 47.26
N LEU A 754 57.24 -7.79 46.96
CA LEU A 754 55.98 -7.84 47.70
C LEU A 754 56.07 -8.88 48.81
N HIS A 755 56.07 -8.41 50.05
CA HIS A 755 55.99 -9.25 51.22
C HIS A 755 54.53 -9.39 51.64
N GLU A 756 54.01 -10.62 51.68
CA GLU A 756 52.67 -10.86 52.22
C GLU A 756 52.61 -10.47 53.70
N ALA A 757 51.61 -9.69 54.09
CA ALA A 757 51.43 -9.24 55.47
C ALA A 757 50.06 -9.63 55.98
N GLN A 758 50.00 -10.12 57.22
CA GLN A 758 48.73 -10.32 57.91
C GLN A 758 47.98 -8.98 58.04
N VAL A 759 46.64 -9.04 58.07
CA VAL A 759 45.78 -7.84 58.12
C VAL A 759 46.12 -6.93 59.31
N ALA A 760 46.51 -7.52 60.46
CA ALA A 760 46.93 -6.77 61.64
C ALA A 760 48.23 -5.97 61.39
N VAL A 761 49.25 -6.59 60.80
CA VAL A 761 50.53 -5.96 60.45
C VAL A 761 50.31 -4.84 59.42
N ALA A 762 49.51 -5.11 58.39
CA ALA A 762 49.20 -4.13 57.34
C ALA A 762 48.40 -2.91 57.85
N LYS A 763 47.62 -3.09 58.93
CA LYS A 763 46.90 -2.01 59.62
C LYS A 763 47.83 -1.12 60.43
N ASP A 764 48.87 -1.69 61.01
CA ASP A 764 49.87 -0.98 61.81
C ASP A 764 50.89 -0.21 60.94
N LEU A 765 50.91 -0.41 59.63
CA LEU A 765 51.71 0.38 58.69
C LEU A 765 50.90 1.58 58.13
N PRO A 766 51.49 2.78 57.99
CA PRO A 766 50.81 3.95 57.42
C PRO A 766 50.39 3.76 55.95
N GLY A 767 49.46 4.60 55.48
CA GLY A 767 48.99 4.64 54.09
C GLY A 767 47.71 3.87 53.81
N LYS A 768 47.11 4.11 52.63
CA LYS A 768 45.94 3.38 52.11
C LYS A 768 46.40 2.16 51.32
N THR A 769 45.77 1.00 51.52
CA THR A 769 45.98 -0.14 50.63
C THR A 769 45.29 0.10 49.29
N THR A 770 46.06 0.01 48.20
CA THR A 770 45.52 0.07 46.84
C THR A 770 45.22 -1.35 46.34
N PRO A 771 43.95 -1.71 46.13
CA PRO A 771 43.63 -2.96 45.46
C PRO A 771 44.17 -2.93 44.03
N LEU A 772 44.67 -4.05 43.51
CA LEU A 772 45.08 -4.22 42.12
C LEU A 772 44.35 -5.42 41.52
N SER A 773 44.16 -5.42 40.21
CA SER A 773 43.65 -6.58 39.48
C SER A 773 44.67 -7.71 39.49
N ASP A 774 44.21 -8.95 39.35
CA ASP A 774 45.08 -10.13 39.34
C ASP A 774 46.14 -10.06 38.23
N ALA A 775 45.80 -9.48 37.08
CA ALA A 775 46.72 -9.28 35.97
C ALA A 775 47.85 -8.29 36.31
N SER A 776 47.53 -7.17 36.98
CA SER A 776 48.55 -6.25 37.47
C SER A 776 49.39 -6.85 38.59
N CYS A 777 48.77 -7.66 39.45
CA CYS A 777 49.46 -8.38 40.52
C CYS A 777 50.44 -9.42 40.00
N ALA A 778 50.13 -10.07 38.87
CA ALA A 778 51.03 -11.04 38.24
C ALA A 778 52.36 -10.42 37.76
N LEU A 779 52.43 -9.10 37.59
CA LEU A 779 53.68 -8.40 37.27
C LEU A 779 54.55 -8.10 38.49
N LEU A 780 54.03 -8.30 39.69
CA LEU A 780 54.70 -7.98 40.92
C LEU A 780 55.40 -9.24 41.47
N THR A 781 56.69 -9.12 41.78
CA THR A 781 57.45 -10.22 42.36
C THR A 781 57.08 -10.40 43.84
N ILE A 782 56.30 -11.44 44.12
CA ILE A 782 55.98 -11.86 45.49
C ILE A 782 57.14 -12.70 46.03
N THR A 783 57.61 -12.37 47.22
CA THR A 783 58.59 -13.18 47.95
C THR A 783 57.89 -14.15 48.90
N ASP A 784 58.55 -15.27 49.18
CA ASP A 784 58.21 -16.21 50.24
C ASP A 784 58.39 -15.63 51.66
N GLN A 785 59.11 -14.51 51.81
CA GLN A 785 59.32 -13.85 53.10
C GLN A 785 58.11 -12.97 53.46
N SER A 786 57.22 -13.48 54.31
CA SER A 786 56.10 -12.70 54.86
C SER A 786 56.57 -11.58 55.81
N MET A 787 55.85 -10.47 55.83
CA MET A 787 56.11 -9.33 56.71
C MET A 787 55.35 -9.40 58.02
N GLY A 788 56.11 -9.47 59.13
CA GLY A 788 55.65 -9.25 60.49
C GLY A 788 55.85 -7.80 60.95
N HIS A 789 55.78 -7.55 62.25
CA HIS A 789 56.02 -6.23 62.82
C HIS A 789 57.52 -5.85 62.91
N TYR A 790 58.43 -6.67 62.37
CA TYR A 790 59.87 -6.46 62.52
C TYR A 790 60.53 -6.09 61.19
N VAL A 791 61.26 -4.99 61.19
CA VAL A 791 62.08 -4.55 60.04
C VAL A 791 63.50 -4.24 60.48
N GLY A 792 64.46 -4.40 59.58
CA GLY A 792 65.86 -4.10 59.86
C GLY A 792 66.51 -3.28 58.77
N GLU A 793 67.53 -2.52 59.14
CA GLU A 793 68.37 -1.75 58.24
C GLU A 793 69.79 -2.33 58.25
N ARG A 794 70.35 -2.56 57.06
CA ARG A 794 71.77 -2.87 56.89
C ARG A 794 72.51 -1.57 56.59
N ILE A 795 73.35 -1.15 57.51
CA ILE A 795 74.12 0.09 57.39
C ILE A 795 75.58 -0.30 57.18
N THR A 796 76.08 -0.10 55.96
CA THR A 796 77.51 -0.21 55.67
C THR A 796 78.21 1.03 56.21
N ASP A 797 79.18 0.85 57.11
CA ASP A 797 80.05 1.95 57.54
C ASP A 797 80.89 2.40 56.34
N PRO A 798 80.73 3.65 55.86
CA PRO A 798 81.43 4.13 54.67
C PRO A 798 82.95 4.22 54.85
N LYS A 799 83.47 4.13 56.08
CA LYS A 799 84.90 4.20 56.39
C LYS A 799 85.54 2.84 56.56
N THR A 800 84.80 1.84 57.03
CA THR A 800 85.35 0.51 57.37
C THR A 800 84.78 -0.62 56.51
N ASN A 801 83.81 -0.32 55.64
CA ASN A 801 83.02 -1.27 54.85
C ASN A 801 82.34 -2.37 55.69
N LYS A 802 82.27 -2.17 57.02
CA LYS A 802 81.71 -3.13 57.97
C LYS A 802 80.21 -2.90 58.07
N LEU A 803 79.45 -3.99 57.94
CA LEU A 803 78.00 -3.96 58.09
C LEU A 803 77.62 -3.86 59.56
N THR A 804 76.82 -2.84 59.87
CA THR A 804 76.10 -2.72 61.14
C THR A 804 74.61 -2.93 60.90
N TYR A 805 73.92 -3.52 61.87
CA TYR A 805 72.54 -3.94 61.73
C TYR A 805 71.68 -3.25 62.78
N LYS A 806 70.62 -2.56 62.34
CA LYS A 806 69.58 -2.05 63.24
C LYS A 806 68.31 -2.84 63.01
N ALA A 807 67.64 -3.21 64.10
CA ALA A 807 66.32 -3.83 64.06
C ALA A 807 65.31 -2.87 64.68
N TYR A 808 64.09 -2.87 64.17
CA TYR A 808 62.98 -2.05 64.62
C TYR A 808 61.72 -2.89 64.77
N LYS A 809 60.89 -2.56 65.77
CA LYS A 809 59.50 -3.03 65.86
C LYS A 809 58.55 -1.95 65.35
N ILE A 810 57.59 -2.34 64.55
CA ILE A 810 56.54 -1.48 64.02
C ILE A 810 55.35 -1.56 64.97
N ILE A 811 54.95 -0.41 65.50
CA ILE A 811 53.77 -0.31 66.37
C ILE A 811 53.00 0.94 65.96
N LYS A 812 51.74 0.79 65.55
CA LYS A 812 50.83 1.91 65.20
C LYS A 812 51.49 2.98 64.31
N GLY A 813 52.20 2.53 63.28
CA GLY A 813 52.79 3.36 62.23
C GLY A 813 54.14 3.98 62.56
N LYS A 814 54.76 3.65 63.69
CA LYS A 814 56.10 4.12 64.09
C LYS A 814 57.08 2.95 64.18
N ARG A 815 58.35 3.22 63.88
CA ARG A 815 59.46 2.26 64.06
C ARG A 815 60.18 2.52 65.38
N TYR A 816 60.22 1.52 66.26
CA TYR A 816 60.88 1.59 67.56
C TYR A 816 62.19 0.80 67.51
N PRO A 817 63.36 1.42 67.67
CA PRO A 817 64.64 0.73 67.56
C PRO A 817 64.86 -0.24 68.71
N PHE A 818 65.43 -1.41 68.43
CA PHE A 818 65.97 -2.30 69.45
C PHE A 818 67.38 -1.85 69.86
N LYS A 819 67.71 -1.99 71.15
CA LYS A 819 69.06 -1.73 71.68
C LYS A 819 70.16 -2.50 70.92
N ASN A 820 69.88 -3.74 70.53
CA ASN A 820 70.78 -4.57 69.71
C ASN A 820 70.01 -5.77 69.10
N MET A 821 70.67 -6.55 68.25
CA MET A 821 70.08 -7.71 67.59
C MET A 821 69.67 -8.84 68.56
N ALA A 822 70.28 -8.92 69.75
CA ALA A 822 69.90 -9.89 70.77
C ALA A 822 68.57 -9.54 71.44
N ALA A 823 68.28 -8.24 71.63
CA ALA A 823 66.99 -7.77 72.13
C ALA A 823 65.84 -8.09 71.16
N TYR A 824 66.06 -7.90 69.85
CA TYR A 824 65.12 -8.32 68.81
C TYR A 824 64.83 -9.84 68.88
N LYS A 825 65.88 -10.67 68.96
CA LYS A 825 65.73 -12.14 68.98
C LYS A 825 64.90 -12.65 70.16
N LYS A 826 64.86 -11.92 71.28
CA LYS A 826 64.03 -12.25 72.44
C LYS A 826 62.56 -11.84 72.27
N ASP A 827 62.30 -10.76 71.55
CA ASP A 827 60.94 -10.23 71.33
C ASP A 827 60.21 -10.95 70.19
N ASN A 828 60.95 -11.42 69.17
CA ASN A 828 60.37 -12.09 68.00
C ASN A 828 60.26 -13.61 68.15
N LEU A 829 59.34 -14.10 68.99
CA LEU A 829 59.16 -15.54 69.24
C LEU A 829 58.03 -16.20 68.45
N THR A 830 57.11 -15.43 67.86
CA THR A 830 55.86 -15.95 67.25
C THR A 830 55.49 -15.31 65.91
N GLU A 831 56.27 -14.36 65.42
CA GLU A 831 55.98 -13.63 64.17
C GLU A 831 57.01 -13.94 63.07
N PRO A 832 56.73 -13.59 61.80
CA PRO A 832 57.73 -13.68 60.73
C PRO A 832 59.04 -12.96 61.11
N PRO A 833 60.20 -13.48 60.69
CA PRO A 833 61.50 -12.88 60.97
C PRO A 833 61.60 -11.46 60.40
N LEU A 834 62.47 -10.64 60.98
CA LEU A 834 62.68 -9.28 60.49
C LEU A 834 63.00 -9.27 59.00
N ILE A 835 62.39 -8.35 58.27
CA ILE A 835 62.71 -8.08 56.87
C ILE A 835 63.71 -6.94 56.81
N TRP A 836 64.78 -7.13 56.04
CA TRP A 836 65.70 -6.04 55.74
C TRP A 836 65.00 -5.07 54.79
N VAL A 837 65.02 -3.78 55.08
CA VAL A 837 64.37 -2.73 54.28
C VAL A 837 65.35 -1.60 54.01
N ASP A 838 65.13 -0.88 52.92
CA ASP A 838 65.92 0.29 52.57
C ASP A 838 65.55 1.55 53.37
N GLN A 839 66.34 2.61 53.21
CA GLN A 839 66.09 3.89 53.87
C GLN A 839 64.81 4.58 53.40
N THR A 840 64.34 4.30 52.19
CA THR A 840 63.12 4.87 51.62
C THR A 840 61.90 4.33 52.36
N PHE A 841 61.85 3.03 52.59
CA PHE A 841 60.81 2.38 53.38
C PHE A 841 60.81 2.91 54.82
N LEU A 842 61.98 3.01 55.43
CA LEU A 842 62.15 3.51 56.80
C LEU A 842 61.79 4.98 56.98
N ARG A 843 61.96 5.82 55.96
CA ARG A 843 61.56 7.24 55.99
C ARG A 843 60.05 7.41 56.14
N ASN A 844 59.27 6.44 55.65
CA ASN A 844 57.81 6.44 55.77
C ASN A 844 57.33 6.00 57.17
N LEU A 845 58.24 5.58 58.06
CA LEU A 845 57.96 5.18 59.44
C LEU A 845 58.68 6.14 60.41
N PRO A 846 57.95 7.04 61.09
CA PRO A 846 58.52 7.93 62.11
C PRO A 846 59.20 7.13 63.23
N LEU A 847 60.32 7.65 63.74
CA LEU A 847 61.09 7.01 64.80
C LEU A 847 60.38 7.15 66.16
N GLY A 848 60.21 6.03 66.86
CA GLY A 848 59.78 5.94 68.26
C GLY A 848 60.96 5.77 69.22
N ASN A 849 60.66 5.65 70.52
CA ASN A 849 61.67 5.47 71.56
C ASN A 849 62.31 4.06 71.52
N GLU A 850 63.53 3.90 72.03
CA GLU A 850 64.23 2.61 72.05
C GLU A 850 63.57 1.56 72.96
N ILE A 851 63.55 0.31 72.49
CA ILE A 851 63.05 -0.85 73.22
C ILE A 851 64.21 -1.50 74.00
N GLY A 852 64.21 -1.38 75.34
CA GLY A 852 64.97 -2.28 76.24
C GLY A 852 65.76 -1.68 77.43
N GLY A 853 65.06 -1.30 78.52
CA GLY A 853 65.64 -1.20 79.88
C GLY A 853 64.71 -1.88 80.90
N GLU A 854 65.23 -2.83 81.68
CA GLU A 854 64.47 -3.69 82.60
C GLU A 854 63.86 -2.92 83.79
N THR A 855 62.57 -3.11 84.05
CA THR A 855 62.03 -3.30 85.41
C THR A 855 60.93 -4.37 85.38
N VAL A 856 60.84 -5.06 86.50
CA VAL A 856 60.18 -6.32 86.83
C VAL A 856 58.64 -6.22 86.82
N ASP A 857 57.97 -7.28 86.36
CA ASP A 857 56.51 -7.50 86.47
C ASP A 857 56.02 -7.53 87.93
N PRO A 858 54.79 -7.00 88.17
CA PRO A 858 53.78 -7.87 88.77
C PRO A 858 52.39 -7.78 88.09
N LYS A 859 51.75 -8.95 88.08
CA LYS A 859 50.34 -9.31 87.80
C LYS A 859 49.28 -8.35 88.45
N PRO A 860 47.98 -8.42 88.09
CA PRO A 860 47.20 -7.31 87.55
C PRO A 860 46.00 -6.88 88.42
N ASP A 861 45.55 -5.62 88.26
CA ASP A 861 44.14 -5.16 88.20
C ASP A 861 44.06 -3.64 88.50
N PRO A 862 42.97 -2.90 88.15
CA PRO A 862 41.97 -3.12 87.10
C PRO A 862 41.66 -1.82 86.30
N LYS A 863 41.42 -1.92 84.98
CA LYS A 863 40.39 -1.13 84.24
C LYS A 863 40.51 -1.29 82.72
N PRO A 864 39.41 -1.32 81.95
CA PRO A 864 38.07 -1.81 82.24
C PRO A 864 37.87 -3.17 81.56
N THR A 865 37.11 -4.07 82.19
CA THR A 865 36.41 -5.13 81.47
C THR A 865 35.74 -4.48 80.25
N PRO A 866 35.89 -4.99 79.00
CA PRO A 866 34.68 -5.05 78.19
C PRO A 866 33.74 -5.86 79.09
N LYS A 867 32.73 -5.19 79.66
CA LYS A 867 31.67 -5.89 80.39
C LYS A 867 31.38 -7.16 79.60
N PRO A 868 31.27 -8.35 80.22
CA PRO A 868 30.78 -9.51 79.49
C PRO A 868 29.57 -9.01 78.72
N LYS A 869 29.59 -9.10 77.38
CA LYS A 869 28.51 -8.52 76.57
C LYS A 869 27.28 -9.31 76.95
N GLN A 870 26.56 -8.77 77.93
CA GLN A 870 25.42 -9.41 78.52
C GLN A 870 24.24 -8.97 77.70
N TYR A 871 23.55 -9.94 77.12
CA TYR A 871 22.38 -9.70 76.32
C TYR A 871 21.16 -10.23 77.05
N THR A 872 20.23 -9.33 77.37
CA THR A 872 18.95 -9.71 77.98
C THR A 872 18.01 -10.06 76.85
N ILE A 873 17.54 -11.31 76.84
CA ILE A 873 16.65 -11.82 75.81
C ILE A 873 15.35 -11.03 75.83
N VAL A 874 14.93 -10.49 74.69
CA VAL A 874 13.62 -9.83 74.53
C VAL A 874 12.67 -10.71 73.72
N ALA A 875 11.38 -10.38 73.69
CA ALA A 875 10.40 -11.13 72.93
C ALA A 875 10.78 -11.19 71.43
N GLY A 876 10.85 -12.39 70.87
CA GLY A 876 11.22 -12.63 69.46
C GLY A 876 12.68 -13.05 69.23
N ASP A 877 13.51 -13.10 70.28
CA ASP A 877 14.89 -13.57 70.16
C ASP A 877 15.01 -15.10 70.13
N SER A 878 16.02 -15.59 69.41
CA SER A 878 16.51 -16.98 69.46
C SER A 878 18.03 -16.96 69.64
N LEU A 879 18.64 -18.03 70.16
CA LEU A 879 20.11 -18.08 70.27
C LEU A 879 20.81 -17.95 68.91
N SER A 880 20.18 -18.42 67.82
CA SER A 880 20.70 -18.34 66.46
C SER A 880 20.73 -16.90 65.93
N SER A 881 19.64 -16.15 66.11
CA SER A 881 19.58 -14.74 65.68
C SER A 881 20.53 -13.86 66.50
N ILE A 882 20.68 -14.15 67.80
CA ILE A 882 21.65 -13.49 68.67
C ILE A 882 23.08 -13.82 68.23
N ALA A 883 23.39 -15.09 67.93
CA ALA A 883 24.72 -15.51 67.50
C ALA A 883 25.16 -14.80 66.22
N ILE A 884 24.28 -14.70 65.21
CA ILE A 884 24.55 -13.96 63.96
C ILE A 884 24.78 -12.48 64.24
N LYS A 885 23.91 -11.86 65.04
CA LYS A 885 23.99 -10.42 65.37
C LYS A 885 25.30 -10.04 66.04
N PHE A 886 25.88 -10.96 66.82
CA PHE A 886 27.13 -10.75 67.53
C PHE A 886 28.32 -11.51 66.93
N ASN A 887 28.17 -12.01 65.70
CA ASN A 887 29.18 -12.75 64.95
C ASN A 887 29.87 -13.87 65.78
N THR A 888 29.05 -14.66 66.47
CA THR A 888 29.46 -15.85 67.23
C THR A 888 28.58 -17.04 66.82
N THR A 889 28.70 -18.18 67.51
CA THR A 889 27.90 -19.38 67.23
C THR A 889 27.02 -19.76 68.42
N VAL A 890 25.88 -20.39 68.13
CA VAL A 890 24.92 -20.87 69.14
C VAL A 890 25.60 -21.76 70.18
N SER A 891 26.43 -22.70 69.72
CA SER A 891 27.17 -23.63 70.57
C SER A 891 28.10 -22.90 71.56
N LYS A 892 28.77 -21.83 71.12
CA LYS A 892 29.66 -21.04 71.97
C LYS A 892 28.88 -20.26 73.03
N ILE A 893 27.71 -19.70 72.69
CA ILE A 893 26.82 -19.04 73.66
C ILE A 893 26.26 -20.04 74.68
N MET A 894 25.81 -21.21 74.22
CA MET A 894 25.26 -22.25 75.10
C MET A 894 26.29 -22.75 76.11
N THR A 895 27.50 -23.05 75.63
CA THR A 895 28.60 -23.53 76.48
C THR A 895 28.99 -22.48 77.52
N LEU A 896 29.05 -21.21 77.13
CA LEU A 896 29.43 -20.11 78.03
C LEU A 896 28.38 -19.82 79.13
N ASN A 897 27.12 -20.22 78.91
CA ASN A 897 26.01 -19.99 79.84
C ASN A 897 25.42 -21.27 80.46
N ASN A 898 26.05 -22.42 80.25
CA ASN A 898 25.57 -23.75 80.69
C ASN A 898 24.13 -24.05 80.25
N ILE A 899 23.74 -23.64 79.04
CA ILE A 899 22.42 -23.91 78.49
C ILE A 899 22.47 -25.25 77.76
N VAL A 900 21.70 -26.22 78.24
CA VAL A 900 21.69 -27.59 77.68
C VAL A 900 20.82 -27.69 76.43
N ASN A 901 19.76 -26.88 76.33
CA ASN A 901 18.85 -26.87 75.17
C ASN A 901 18.65 -25.43 74.65
N ALA A 902 19.00 -25.21 73.38
CA ALA A 902 19.02 -23.89 72.74
C ALA A 902 17.63 -23.23 72.65
N ASP A 903 16.57 -24.03 72.65
CA ASP A 903 15.18 -23.58 72.45
C ASP A 903 14.47 -23.21 73.76
N ARG A 904 15.13 -23.42 74.91
CA ARG A 904 14.55 -23.16 76.25
C ARG A 904 15.16 -21.94 76.94
N ILE A 905 15.25 -20.84 76.22
CA ILE A 905 15.65 -19.54 76.75
C ILE A 905 14.42 -18.70 77.10
N ARG A 906 14.50 -17.85 78.14
CA ARG A 906 13.35 -17.05 78.62
C ARG A 906 13.57 -15.56 78.39
N ILE A 907 12.51 -14.83 78.04
CA ILE A 907 12.54 -13.36 77.96
C ILE A 907 12.92 -12.79 79.34
N GLY A 908 13.85 -11.84 79.36
CA GLY A 908 14.45 -11.28 80.57
C GLY A 908 15.69 -12.05 81.08
N GLN A 909 16.00 -13.22 80.53
CA GLN A 909 17.22 -13.96 80.88
C GLN A 909 18.45 -13.27 80.28
N VAL A 910 19.51 -13.16 81.09
CA VAL A 910 20.75 -12.47 80.69
C VAL A 910 21.80 -13.50 80.25
N LEU A 911 22.21 -13.42 78.99
CA LEU A 911 23.24 -14.28 78.40
C LEU A 911 24.59 -13.59 78.38
N LYS A 912 25.65 -14.29 78.78
CA LYS A 912 27.04 -13.91 78.53
C LYS A 912 27.40 -14.21 77.08
N LEU A 913 27.91 -13.24 76.35
CA LEU A 913 28.45 -13.43 75.00
C LEU A 913 29.98 -13.43 75.02
N PRO A 914 30.64 -14.22 74.14
CA PRO A 914 32.09 -14.40 74.12
C PRO A 914 32.89 -13.16 73.68
#